data_AF-A0AAW9RSY4-F1
#
_entry.id   AF-A0AAW9RSY4-F1
#
_cell.length_a   1.000
_cell.length_b   1.000
_cell.length_c   1.000
_cell.angle_alpha   90.00
_cell.angle_beta   90.00
_cell.angle_gamma   90.00
#
_symmetry.space_group_name_H-M   'P 1'
#
loop_
_entity.id
_entity.type
_entity.pdbx_description
1 polymer ?
#
loop_
_entity_poly.entity_id
_entity_poly.type
_entity_poly.pdbx_seq_one_letter_code
_entity_poly.pdbx_strand_id
1 'polypeptide(L)'
;MTAETTADTLRGVTVDETARQRLVARRTPAARRHVIYFTPRSGSSWLSTALAETKLLGYAGEYLNPSFIQSIARSLNANTPDTYLDALLRSRKTDNDVFTVEVTYFHLRKFGDRGLFLKYFPPTSPCVFLMRENIVLQAISLYKAVETQVFHTAAASDDRIAVSHGFSDYDGEKILGWVQHIRQQEVGLEALFAVEKLEPLRISYERLFGMYPDPVGLIAGHLGLPPGSVPKAETRAVAHAKLASASNLELEARFRADYGESVGRVESERREMIARLYANGAARRSAPPVRTGVRKAPKAQTAAPPAPKRADAPPAPKPAPSLSQKQILQLAGERLRAGKPFSAIRFGDGEGMFLGGDGSIFPPSARNEAFKVLFGTEAPANAISDLGERMKSAYRDADVVGGPALEEQTNYRRSRAARVFTQLSLKSDTSRSAHSSFHQNIFGSGLLADLIRAARRVVIVTPHPVAGHFRERFGVDVELIRIPGEAKHLSPSDRHYPDRFREVCARLRGEDQTGCLALVGAGFCGKVYCGVFKQAGGVAIDVGSAFDELAGFTTRAYMSSLAGAEQMLERVSSLPIGDDPYSARLLFFKSLHLEKLGRLDEALNASRESLKRSPVPTERGIFHHMSLLTRQGRSEEANLMLHRICAHHPDLSRDAWQLLGEHYFLAGNQRQSAVAFEQAYALDRTSLLVLKRYVAALLRAGERKEVSRLKGEVVKMADLANDILAMISRAEGGPRETSDAAAPTLREPVAKKA
;
A
#
# COMPACT_ATOMS: atom_id res chain seq x y z
N MET A 1 -38.84 -2.35 4.44
CA MET A 1 -38.20 -1.19 5.11
C MET A 1 -37.68 -0.26 4.02
N THR A 2 -38.18 0.98 3.95
CA THR A 2 -37.66 1.99 3.03
C THR A 2 -36.21 2.31 3.40
N ALA A 3 -35.27 2.12 2.47
CA ALA A 3 -33.87 2.41 2.72
C ALA A 3 -33.68 3.92 2.91
N GLU A 4 -33.05 4.33 4.01
CA GLU A 4 -32.74 5.74 4.35
C GLU A 4 -32.08 6.47 3.15
N THR A 5 -32.64 7.57 2.68
CA THR A 5 -32.09 8.33 1.54
C THR A 5 -30.98 9.29 1.99
N THR A 6 -30.19 9.81 1.05
CA THR A 6 -29.23 10.89 1.35
C THR A 6 -29.90 12.08 2.04
N ALA A 7 -31.11 12.45 1.62
CA ALA A 7 -31.84 13.53 2.26
C ALA A 7 -32.08 13.24 3.76
N ASP A 8 -32.44 11.99 4.09
CA ASP A 8 -32.66 11.57 5.49
C ASP A 8 -31.37 11.65 6.31
N THR A 9 -30.25 11.17 5.76
CA THR A 9 -28.93 11.22 6.41
C THR A 9 -28.45 12.65 6.68
N LEU A 10 -28.81 13.61 5.81
CA LEU A 10 -28.43 15.01 5.94
C LEU A 10 -29.31 15.82 6.91
N ARG A 11 -30.58 15.44 7.12
CA ARG A 11 -31.49 16.15 8.03
C ARG A 11 -30.97 16.23 9.47
N GLY A 12 -30.19 15.23 9.91
CA GLY A 12 -29.58 15.19 11.25
C GLY A 12 -28.30 16.04 11.41
N VAL A 13 -27.91 16.83 10.41
CA VAL A 13 -26.69 17.65 10.45
C VAL A 13 -27.02 19.06 10.94
N THR A 14 -26.45 19.45 12.08
CA THR A 14 -26.47 20.84 12.57
C THR A 14 -25.64 21.74 11.65
N VAL A 15 -26.16 22.92 11.33
CA VAL A 15 -25.56 23.88 10.39
C VAL A 15 -25.23 25.19 11.11
N ASP A 16 -23.98 25.66 10.99
CA ASP A 16 -23.65 27.05 11.26
C ASP A 16 -23.97 27.90 10.02
N GLU A 17 -25.09 28.60 10.10
CA GLU A 17 -25.61 29.43 9.02
C GLU A 17 -24.66 30.57 8.64
N THR A 18 -23.93 31.12 9.62
CA THR A 18 -22.97 32.19 9.38
C THR A 18 -21.76 31.66 8.61
N ALA A 19 -21.26 30.47 8.97
CA ALA A 19 -20.18 29.81 8.25
C ALA A 19 -20.58 29.48 6.80
N ARG A 20 -21.81 29.01 6.59
CA ARG A 20 -22.36 28.71 5.26
C ARG A 20 -22.45 29.96 4.39
N GLN A 21 -23.01 31.06 4.91
CA GLN A 21 -23.09 32.34 4.18
C GLN A 21 -21.70 32.89 3.83
N ARG A 22 -20.72 32.76 4.74
CA ARG A 22 -19.33 33.13 4.47
C ARG A 22 -18.72 32.30 3.33
N LEU A 23 -19.00 31.00 3.24
CA LEU A 23 -18.53 30.16 2.14
C LEU A 23 -19.12 30.64 0.80
N VAL A 24 -20.44 30.84 0.76
CA VAL A 24 -21.16 31.30 -0.45
C VAL A 24 -20.64 32.67 -0.92
N ALA A 25 -20.39 33.59 0.01
CA ALA A 25 -19.89 34.93 -0.31
C ALA A 25 -18.42 34.94 -0.77
N ARG A 26 -17.58 34.02 -0.26
CA ARG A 26 -16.13 34.01 -0.55
C ARG A 26 -15.73 33.16 -1.74
N ARG A 27 -16.53 32.15 -2.10
CA ARG A 27 -16.15 31.17 -3.11
C ARG A 27 -17.29 30.93 -4.09
N THR A 28 -16.99 31.08 -5.38
CA THR A 28 -17.88 30.67 -6.47
C THR A 28 -17.88 29.14 -6.63
N PRO A 29 -18.96 28.53 -7.14
CA PRO A 29 -18.94 27.13 -7.56
C PRO A 29 -17.92 26.92 -8.68
N ALA A 30 -17.35 25.73 -8.78
CA ALA A 30 -16.43 25.37 -9.86
C ALA A 30 -17.07 25.56 -11.24
N ALA A 31 -16.39 26.28 -12.14
CA ALA A 31 -16.85 26.49 -13.51
C ALA A 31 -16.76 25.20 -14.35
N ARG A 32 -15.81 24.30 -14.05
CA ARG A 32 -15.69 23.00 -14.71
C ARG A 32 -15.99 21.89 -13.72
N ARG A 33 -16.88 20.99 -14.12
CA ARG A 33 -17.35 19.87 -13.30
C ARG A 33 -17.37 18.59 -14.10
N HIS A 34 -16.83 17.54 -13.51
CA HIS A 34 -16.66 16.24 -14.15
C HIS A 34 -17.15 15.12 -13.26
N VAL A 35 -17.65 14.06 -13.88
CA VAL A 35 -18.13 12.87 -13.19
C VAL A 35 -17.36 11.65 -13.65
N ILE A 36 -16.81 10.91 -12.69
CA ILE A 36 -16.23 9.59 -12.93
C ILE A 36 -17.24 8.57 -12.41
N TYR A 37 -17.96 7.95 -13.34
CA TYR A 37 -18.75 6.77 -13.05
C TYR A 37 -17.82 5.57 -12.96
N PHE A 38 -17.96 4.76 -11.91
CA PHE A 38 -17.11 3.58 -11.76
C PHE A 38 -17.84 2.43 -11.07
N THR A 39 -17.30 1.22 -11.26
CA THR A 39 -17.65 0.05 -10.42
C THR A 39 -16.57 -0.18 -9.37
N PRO A 40 -16.89 -0.56 -8.12
CA PRO A 40 -15.89 -0.76 -7.06
C PRO A 40 -14.76 -1.71 -7.49
N ARG A 41 -13.51 -1.40 -7.16
CA ARG A 41 -12.30 -2.19 -7.55
C ARG A 41 -12.02 -2.25 -9.07
N SER A 42 -12.49 -1.27 -9.83
CA SER A 42 -12.13 -1.04 -11.24
C SER A 42 -10.84 -0.21 -11.44
N GLY A 43 -10.13 0.14 -10.38
CA GLY A 43 -8.93 1.00 -10.43
C GLY A 43 -9.18 2.47 -10.11
N SER A 44 -10.40 2.85 -9.71
CA SER A 44 -10.76 4.24 -9.38
C SER A 44 -9.85 4.88 -8.33
N SER A 45 -9.37 4.14 -7.32
CA SER A 45 -8.43 4.68 -6.33
C SER A 45 -7.08 5.12 -6.92
N TRP A 46 -6.57 4.38 -7.91
CA TRP A 46 -5.36 4.81 -8.63
C TRP A 46 -5.67 6.06 -9.44
N LEU A 47 -6.80 6.05 -10.15
CA LEU A 47 -7.19 7.14 -11.02
C LEU A 47 -7.41 8.43 -10.22
N SER A 48 -8.16 8.41 -9.12
CA SER A 48 -8.34 9.58 -8.24
C SER A 48 -7.02 10.12 -7.69
N THR A 49 -6.09 9.23 -7.30
CA THR A 49 -4.74 9.63 -6.87
C THR A 49 -3.98 10.33 -8.02
N ALA A 50 -3.95 9.71 -9.19
CA ALA A 50 -3.27 10.25 -10.36
C ALA A 50 -3.85 11.61 -10.78
N LEU A 51 -5.18 11.78 -10.74
CA LEU A 51 -5.84 13.05 -11.04
C LEU A 51 -5.54 14.11 -9.97
N ALA A 52 -5.55 13.76 -8.69
CA ALA A 52 -5.25 14.68 -7.59
C ALA A 52 -3.80 15.18 -7.63
N GLU A 53 -2.84 14.31 -7.98
CA GLU A 53 -1.42 14.67 -8.13
C GLU A 53 -1.18 15.74 -9.18
N THR A 54 -2.04 15.83 -10.21
CA THR A 54 -1.96 16.89 -11.22
C THR A 54 -2.23 18.27 -10.65
N LYS A 55 -3.01 18.37 -9.54
CA LYS A 55 -3.59 19.62 -9.02
C LYS A 55 -4.42 20.41 -10.04
N LEU A 56 -4.80 19.80 -11.16
CA LEU A 56 -5.51 20.43 -12.28
C LEU A 56 -6.84 19.78 -12.63
N LEU A 57 -7.06 18.53 -12.22
CA LEU A 57 -8.24 17.74 -12.62
C LEU A 57 -9.26 17.55 -11.48
N GLY A 58 -9.22 18.42 -10.47
CA GLY A 58 -10.06 18.29 -9.28
C GLY A 58 -9.61 17.16 -8.34
N TYR A 59 -10.34 17.01 -7.24
CA TYR A 59 -10.11 15.96 -6.25
C TYR A 59 -11.26 14.96 -6.30
N ALA A 60 -11.08 13.89 -7.09
CA ALA A 60 -12.08 12.87 -7.39
C ALA A 60 -12.42 12.02 -6.15
N GLY A 61 -13.29 12.56 -5.29
CA GLY A 61 -13.76 11.89 -4.07
C GLY A 61 -15.13 11.24 -4.26
N GLU A 62 -15.38 10.15 -3.52
CA GLU A 62 -16.69 9.51 -3.43
C GLU A 62 -17.65 10.28 -2.51
N TYR A 63 -17.94 11.54 -2.85
CA TYR A 63 -18.72 12.44 -1.99
C TYR A 63 -20.18 12.00 -1.77
N LEU A 64 -20.70 11.12 -2.62
CA LEU A 64 -22.04 10.53 -2.50
C LEU A 64 -22.05 9.16 -1.80
N ASN A 65 -20.89 8.69 -1.30
CA ASN A 65 -20.84 7.46 -0.54
C ASN A 65 -21.56 7.64 0.81
N PRO A 66 -22.57 6.80 1.13
CA PRO A 66 -23.35 6.93 2.37
C PRO A 66 -22.51 6.87 3.65
N SER A 67 -21.39 6.14 3.61
CA SER A 67 -20.46 6.06 4.75
C SER A 67 -19.77 7.39 5.07
N PHE A 68 -19.70 8.32 4.11
CA PHE A 68 -18.94 9.57 4.22
C PHE A 68 -19.82 10.81 4.21
N ILE A 69 -21.02 10.73 3.63
CA ILE A 69 -21.85 11.91 3.35
C ILE A 69 -22.15 12.74 4.61
N GLN A 70 -22.46 12.10 5.75
CA GLN A 70 -22.78 12.81 6.98
C GLN A 70 -21.58 13.59 7.55
N SER A 71 -20.38 13.02 7.51
CA SER A 71 -19.18 13.68 8.04
C SER A 71 -18.73 14.83 7.13
N ILE A 72 -18.82 14.65 5.81
CA ILE A 72 -18.52 15.69 4.84
C ILE A 72 -19.54 16.83 4.98
N ALA A 73 -20.82 16.52 5.10
CA ALA A 73 -21.89 17.50 5.23
C ALA A 73 -21.73 18.38 6.47
N ARG A 74 -21.35 17.80 7.62
CA ARG A 74 -20.99 18.55 8.84
C ARG A 74 -19.84 19.52 8.57
N SER A 75 -18.79 19.09 7.87
CA SER A 75 -17.65 19.97 7.55
C SER A 75 -18.01 21.11 6.59
N LEU A 76 -19.06 20.94 5.80
CA LEU A 76 -19.52 21.91 4.80
C LEU A 76 -20.67 22.78 5.30
N ASN A 77 -21.17 22.55 6.52
CA ASN A 77 -22.38 23.19 7.05
C ASN A 77 -23.57 23.03 6.08
N ALA A 78 -23.79 21.81 5.59
CA ALA A 78 -24.87 21.48 4.67
C ALA A 78 -25.78 20.40 5.27
N ASN A 79 -27.09 20.58 5.16
CA ASN A 79 -28.10 19.67 5.72
C ASN A 79 -29.20 19.29 4.71
N THR A 80 -29.05 19.70 3.45
CA THR A 80 -29.90 19.27 2.34
C THR A 80 -29.05 18.82 1.16
N PRO A 81 -29.55 17.93 0.28
CA PRO A 81 -28.80 17.51 -0.91
C PRO A 81 -28.35 18.67 -1.80
N ASP A 82 -29.18 19.70 -1.98
CA ASP A 82 -28.84 20.88 -2.81
C ASP A 82 -27.74 21.72 -2.17
N THR A 83 -27.86 22.06 -0.87
CA THR A 83 -26.80 22.80 -0.15
C THR A 83 -25.50 22.01 -0.05
N TYR A 84 -25.58 20.68 0.02
CA TYR A 84 -24.42 19.80 0.05
C TYR A 84 -23.65 19.81 -1.27
N LEU A 85 -24.33 19.66 -2.40
CA LEU A 85 -23.71 19.72 -3.72
C LEU A 85 -23.14 21.11 -4.00
N ASP A 86 -23.87 22.20 -3.73
CA ASP A 86 -23.36 23.56 -3.91
C ASP A 86 -22.09 23.80 -3.08
N ALA A 87 -22.08 23.40 -1.80
CA ALA A 87 -20.93 23.55 -0.94
C ALA A 87 -19.72 22.72 -1.41
N LEU A 88 -19.93 21.52 -1.94
CA LEU A 88 -18.89 20.69 -2.54
C LEU A 88 -18.23 21.38 -3.74
N LEU A 89 -19.03 21.88 -4.68
CA LEU A 89 -18.53 22.58 -5.87
C LEU A 89 -17.72 23.83 -5.52
N ARG A 90 -18.01 24.48 -4.38
CA ARG A 90 -17.24 25.64 -3.89
C ARG A 90 -15.95 25.26 -3.15
N SER A 91 -15.91 24.08 -2.53
CA SER A 91 -14.92 23.73 -1.51
C SER A 91 -13.93 22.65 -1.90
N ARG A 92 -14.24 21.83 -2.91
CA ARG A 92 -13.45 20.63 -3.31
C ARG A 92 -12.98 20.71 -4.76
N LYS A 93 -12.54 21.90 -5.16
CA LYS A 93 -12.04 22.21 -6.49
C LYS A 93 -10.54 22.54 -6.45
N THR A 94 -9.86 22.34 -7.57
CA THR A 94 -8.47 22.79 -7.78
C THR A 94 -8.42 24.29 -8.10
N ASP A 95 -7.24 24.90 -8.03
CA ASP A 95 -7.06 26.34 -8.21
C ASP A 95 -7.43 26.82 -9.62
N ASN A 96 -7.39 25.92 -10.61
CA ASN A 96 -7.86 26.15 -11.98
C ASN A 96 -9.38 25.93 -12.15
N ASP A 97 -10.13 25.92 -11.04
CA ASP A 97 -11.60 25.89 -10.99
C ASP A 97 -12.26 24.61 -11.52
N VAL A 98 -11.58 23.47 -11.32
CA VAL A 98 -12.06 22.13 -11.71
C VAL A 98 -12.54 21.35 -10.48
N PHE A 99 -13.76 20.84 -10.55
CA PHE A 99 -14.33 19.90 -9.57
C PHE A 99 -14.59 18.54 -10.22
N THR A 100 -14.24 17.45 -9.53
CA THR A 100 -14.47 16.09 -10.01
C THR A 100 -15.06 15.24 -8.89
N VAL A 101 -16.08 14.43 -9.21
CA VAL A 101 -16.69 13.48 -8.28
C VAL A 101 -16.63 12.06 -8.82
N GLU A 102 -16.39 11.11 -7.94
CA GLU A 102 -16.53 9.68 -8.23
C GLU A 102 -17.86 9.15 -7.71
N VAL A 103 -18.63 8.48 -8.58
CA VAL A 103 -19.94 7.91 -8.23
C VAL A 103 -20.10 6.51 -8.78
N THR A 104 -20.68 5.64 -7.96
CA THR A 104 -21.17 4.33 -8.39
C THR A 104 -22.67 4.42 -8.70
N TYR A 105 -23.21 3.41 -9.37
CA TYR A 105 -24.67 3.31 -9.57
C TYR A 105 -25.44 3.34 -8.25
N PHE A 106 -24.93 2.65 -7.22
CA PHE A 106 -25.59 2.57 -5.93
C PHE A 106 -25.49 3.87 -5.13
N HIS A 107 -24.42 4.66 -5.31
CA HIS A 107 -24.37 6.02 -4.76
C HIS A 107 -25.50 6.88 -5.32
N LEU A 108 -25.75 6.83 -6.64
CA LEU A 108 -26.83 7.59 -7.27
C LEU A 108 -28.21 7.11 -6.84
N ARG A 109 -28.42 5.79 -6.74
CA ARG A 109 -29.69 5.24 -6.23
C ARG A 109 -29.98 5.67 -4.80
N LYS A 110 -28.96 5.72 -3.95
CA LYS A 110 -29.09 6.15 -2.55
C LYS A 110 -29.25 7.67 -2.41
N PHE A 111 -28.62 8.43 -3.31
CA PHE A 111 -28.84 9.88 -3.43
C PHE A 111 -30.30 10.20 -3.73
N GLY A 112 -30.95 9.38 -4.59
CA GLY A 112 -32.39 9.36 -4.78
C GLY A 112 -32.94 10.47 -5.68
N ASP A 113 -32.35 11.66 -5.66
CA ASP A 113 -32.76 12.79 -6.49
C ASP A 113 -31.88 12.94 -7.75
N ARG A 114 -32.27 12.23 -8.81
CA ARG A 114 -31.54 12.26 -10.09
C ARG A 114 -31.59 13.64 -10.75
N GLY A 115 -32.73 14.31 -10.70
CA GLY A 115 -32.91 15.63 -11.33
C GLY A 115 -31.99 16.66 -10.71
N LEU A 116 -31.87 16.65 -9.38
CA LEU A 116 -30.92 17.48 -8.66
C LEU A 116 -29.47 17.14 -8.99
N PHE A 117 -29.11 15.86 -9.08
CA PHE A 117 -27.75 15.49 -9.49
C PHE A 117 -27.43 16.05 -10.89
N LEU A 118 -28.34 15.90 -11.86
CA LEU A 118 -28.17 16.42 -13.22
C LEU A 118 -28.21 17.95 -13.32
N LYS A 119 -28.87 18.65 -12.39
CA LYS A 119 -28.73 20.12 -12.25
C LYS A 119 -27.26 20.50 -11.96
N TYR A 120 -26.59 19.75 -11.11
CA TYR A 120 -25.18 19.98 -10.78
C TYR A 120 -24.18 19.31 -11.73
N PHE A 121 -24.58 18.30 -12.49
CA PHE A 121 -23.78 17.63 -13.51
C PHE A 121 -24.64 17.37 -14.76
N PRO A 122 -24.96 18.41 -15.54
CA PRO A 122 -25.80 18.27 -16.72
C PRO A 122 -25.14 17.38 -17.78
N PRO A 123 -25.89 16.85 -18.76
CA PRO A 123 -25.35 16.00 -19.82
C PRO A 123 -24.19 16.59 -20.63
N THR A 124 -24.04 17.93 -20.63
CA THR A 124 -22.91 18.63 -21.23
C THR A 124 -21.62 18.55 -20.41
N SER A 125 -21.68 18.07 -19.16
CA SER A 125 -20.51 17.89 -18.30
C SER A 125 -19.73 16.66 -18.77
N PRO A 126 -18.42 16.78 -19.04
CA PRO A 126 -17.61 15.63 -19.42
C PRO A 126 -17.66 14.55 -18.35
N CYS A 127 -17.79 13.29 -18.76
CA CYS A 127 -17.85 12.17 -17.84
C CYS A 127 -17.03 10.96 -18.31
N VAL A 128 -16.51 10.20 -17.35
CA VAL A 128 -15.73 8.99 -17.60
C VAL A 128 -16.52 7.81 -17.05
N PHE A 129 -16.48 6.67 -17.75
CA PHE A 129 -16.94 5.40 -17.20
C PHE A 129 -15.75 4.45 -17.06
N LEU A 130 -15.33 4.23 -15.81
CA LEU A 130 -14.25 3.33 -15.44
C LEU A 130 -14.81 1.96 -15.06
N MET A 131 -14.43 0.94 -15.81
CA MET A 131 -14.83 -0.45 -15.60
C MET A 131 -13.63 -1.39 -15.53
N ARG A 132 -13.87 -2.68 -15.35
CA ARG A 132 -12.84 -3.71 -15.41
C ARG A 132 -13.29 -4.84 -16.33
N GLU A 133 -12.44 -5.22 -17.28
CA GLU A 133 -12.79 -6.22 -18.29
C GLU A 133 -12.97 -7.60 -17.62
N ASN A 134 -12.05 -7.98 -16.72
CA ASN A 134 -12.19 -9.21 -15.95
C ASN A 134 -13.07 -9.01 -14.69
N ILE A 135 -14.38 -9.25 -14.84
CA ILE A 135 -15.38 -9.12 -13.76
C ILE A 135 -15.19 -10.15 -12.65
N VAL A 136 -14.65 -11.33 -12.96
CA VAL A 136 -14.39 -12.37 -11.94
C VAL A 136 -13.27 -11.92 -11.00
N LEU A 137 -12.15 -11.44 -11.54
CA LEU A 137 -11.08 -10.89 -10.70
C LEU A 137 -11.51 -9.64 -9.94
N GLN A 138 -12.43 -8.85 -10.50
CA GLN A 138 -13.04 -7.73 -9.78
C GLN A 138 -13.88 -8.23 -8.59
N ALA A 139 -14.73 -9.24 -8.80
CA ALA A 139 -15.58 -9.84 -7.79
C ALA A 139 -14.78 -10.50 -6.66
N ILE A 140 -13.75 -11.29 -7.01
CA ILE A 140 -12.83 -11.88 -6.03
C ILE A 140 -12.13 -10.78 -5.25
N SER A 141 -11.71 -9.71 -5.91
CA SER A 141 -11.08 -8.61 -5.22
C SER A 141 -12.02 -7.88 -4.26
N LEU A 142 -13.32 -7.81 -4.55
CA LEU A 142 -14.33 -7.26 -3.63
C LEU A 142 -14.63 -8.20 -2.48
N TYR A 143 -14.83 -9.48 -2.78
CA TYR A 143 -15.00 -10.55 -1.81
C TYR A 143 -13.87 -10.51 -0.77
N LYS A 144 -12.62 -10.56 -1.23
CA LYS A 144 -11.44 -10.46 -0.36
C LYS A 144 -11.41 -9.16 0.43
N ALA A 145 -11.70 -8.03 -0.19
CA ALA A 145 -11.67 -6.74 0.49
C ALA A 145 -12.69 -6.66 1.63
N VAL A 146 -13.88 -7.25 1.44
CA VAL A 146 -14.93 -7.30 2.46
C VAL A 146 -14.59 -8.30 3.57
N GLU A 147 -14.14 -9.50 3.23
CA GLU A 147 -13.81 -10.51 4.25
C GLU A 147 -12.58 -10.11 5.08
N THR A 148 -11.56 -9.54 4.44
CA THR A 148 -10.33 -9.09 5.12
C THR A 148 -10.41 -7.67 5.68
N GLN A 149 -11.46 -6.91 5.33
CA GLN A 149 -11.61 -5.48 5.63
C GLN A 149 -10.46 -4.61 5.07
N VAL A 150 -9.78 -5.07 4.01
CA VAL A 150 -8.67 -4.37 3.32
C VAL A 150 -9.13 -3.88 1.94
N PHE A 151 -9.52 -2.61 1.87
CA PHE A 151 -10.10 -2.02 0.64
C PHE A 151 -9.07 -1.35 -0.29
N HIS A 152 -7.95 -0.84 0.25
CA HIS A 152 -6.90 -0.15 -0.50
C HIS A 152 -5.52 -0.74 -0.19
N THR A 153 -4.94 -1.49 -1.14
CA THR A 153 -3.60 -2.08 -1.00
C THR A 153 -2.47 -1.05 -1.12
N ALA A 154 -2.66 0.03 -1.89
CA ALA A 154 -1.62 1.06 -2.06
C ALA A 154 -1.40 1.98 -0.83
N ALA A 155 -2.34 1.98 0.11
CA ALA A 155 -2.25 2.69 1.39
C ALA A 155 -2.25 1.74 2.61
N ALA A 156 -2.25 0.42 2.36
CA ALA A 156 -2.22 -0.60 3.40
C ALA A 156 -0.76 -0.87 3.80
N SER A 157 -0.53 -1.12 5.09
CA SER A 157 0.75 -1.66 5.57
C SER A 157 1.04 -3.02 4.93
N ASP A 158 2.32 -3.37 4.79
CA ASP A 158 2.74 -4.65 4.20
C ASP A 158 2.07 -5.86 4.89
N ASP A 159 1.78 -5.77 6.19
CA ASP A 159 1.06 -6.80 6.96
C ASP A 159 -0.40 -6.97 6.50
N ARG A 160 -1.10 -5.87 6.18
CA ARG A 160 -2.48 -5.93 5.67
C ARG A 160 -2.55 -6.41 4.23
N ILE A 161 -1.51 -6.09 3.45
CA ILE A 161 -1.31 -6.64 2.11
C ILE A 161 -1.05 -8.15 2.20
N ALA A 162 -0.26 -8.61 3.17
CA ALA A 162 -0.01 -10.03 3.44
C ALA A 162 -1.27 -10.78 3.90
N VAL A 163 -2.10 -10.22 4.79
CA VAL A 163 -3.40 -10.79 5.18
C VAL A 163 -4.33 -10.94 3.96
N SER A 164 -4.37 -9.93 3.08
CA SER A 164 -5.13 -10.04 1.83
C SER A 164 -4.54 -11.07 0.87
N HIS A 165 -3.22 -11.21 0.79
CA HIS A 165 -2.57 -12.17 -0.09
C HIS A 165 -2.65 -13.63 0.41
N GLY A 166 -2.64 -13.84 1.72
CA GLY A 166 -2.80 -15.13 2.40
C GLY A 166 -4.26 -15.54 2.63
N PHE A 167 -5.22 -14.71 2.26
CA PHE A 167 -6.64 -15.07 2.30
C PHE A 167 -6.94 -16.21 1.31
N SER A 168 -7.30 -17.37 1.87
CA SER A 168 -7.57 -18.63 1.15
C SER A 168 -9.02 -19.10 1.27
N ASP A 169 -9.86 -18.43 2.06
CA ASP A 169 -11.25 -18.81 2.24
C ASP A 169 -11.98 -18.60 0.91
N TYR A 170 -12.39 -19.71 0.30
CA TYR A 170 -13.13 -19.70 -0.95
C TYR A 170 -14.60 -19.91 -0.66
N ASP A 171 -15.42 -18.97 -1.12
CA ASP A 171 -16.87 -19.05 -1.08
C ASP A 171 -17.42 -18.61 -2.44
N GLY A 172 -17.73 -19.59 -3.28
CA GLY A 172 -18.17 -19.36 -4.65
C GLY A 172 -19.52 -18.63 -4.73
N GLU A 173 -20.46 -18.91 -3.82
CA GLU A 173 -21.75 -18.21 -3.81
C GLU A 173 -21.58 -16.73 -3.51
N LYS A 174 -20.72 -16.38 -2.54
CA LYS A 174 -20.40 -14.98 -2.26
C LYS A 174 -19.70 -14.30 -3.44
N ILE A 175 -18.75 -14.97 -4.09
CA ILE A 175 -18.07 -14.43 -5.27
C ILE A 175 -19.08 -14.21 -6.42
N LEU A 176 -19.99 -15.16 -6.65
CA LEU A 176 -21.06 -15.01 -7.64
C LEU A 176 -21.99 -13.84 -7.29
N GLY A 177 -22.33 -13.68 -6.01
CA GLY A 177 -23.07 -12.52 -5.51
C GLY A 177 -22.36 -11.21 -5.85
N TRP A 178 -21.03 -11.15 -5.71
CA TRP A 178 -20.24 -9.98 -6.12
C TRP A 178 -20.20 -9.77 -7.63
N VAL A 179 -20.12 -10.83 -8.45
CA VAL A 179 -20.24 -10.74 -9.93
C VAL A 179 -21.58 -10.11 -10.30
N GLN A 180 -22.68 -10.60 -9.74
CA GLN A 180 -24.01 -10.08 -9.98
C GLN A 180 -24.15 -8.62 -9.48
N HIS A 181 -23.57 -8.31 -8.32
CA HIS A 181 -23.54 -6.98 -7.75
C HIS A 181 -22.80 -5.97 -8.65
N ILE A 182 -21.65 -6.34 -9.20
CA ILE A 182 -20.93 -5.51 -10.18
C ILE A 182 -21.79 -5.36 -11.44
N ARG A 183 -22.33 -6.46 -11.96
CA ARG A 183 -23.11 -6.47 -13.20
C ARG A 183 -24.35 -5.56 -13.09
N GLN A 184 -25.03 -5.57 -11.94
CA GLN A 184 -26.16 -4.70 -11.68
C GLN A 184 -25.78 -3.21 -11.77
N GLN A 185 -24.58 -2.83 -11.31
CA GLN A 185 -24.10 -1.45 -11.43
C GLN A 185 -23.76 -1.09 -12.87
N GLU A 186 -23.13 -1.99 -13.62
CA GLU A 186 -22.83 -1.78 -15.04
C GLU A 186 -24.10 -1.56 -15.87
N VAL A 187 -25.10 -2.43 -15.70
CA VAL A 187 -26.41 -2.31 -16.38
C VAL A 187 -27.11 -1.02 -15.97
N GLY A 188 -27.10 -0.71 -14.67
CA GLY A 188 -27.72 0.51 -14.15
C GLY A 188 -27.08 1.79 -14.69
N LEU A 189 -25.75 1.82 -14.84
CA LEU A 189 -25.02 2.95 -15.42
C LEU A 189 -25.25 3.07 -16.93
N GLU A 190 -25.18 1.98 -17.69
CA GLU A 190 -25.46 2.03 -19.13
C GLU A 190 -26.91 2.46 -19.43
N ALA A 191 -27.87 2.02 -18.61
CA ALA A 191 -29.24 2.51 -18.70
C ALA A 191 -29.35 4.01 -18.38
N LEU A 192 -28.64 4.49 -17.36
CA LEU A 192 -28.56 5.91 -17.04
C LEU A 192 -27.95 6.71 -18.22
N PHE A 193 -26.86 6.22 -18.81
CA PHE A 193 -26.23 6.90 -19.95
C PHE A 193 -27.16 6.98 -21.15
N ALA A 194 -27.91 5.92 -21.43
CA ALA A 194 -28.89 5.91 -22.51
C ALA A 194 -30.05 6.88 -22.26
N VAL A 195 -30.65 6.85 -21.06
CA VAL A 195 -31.82 7.68 -20.71
C VAL A 195 -31.46 9.16 -20.66
N GLU A 196 -30.34 9.50 -20.03
CA GLU A 196 -29.92 10.89 -19.81
C GLU A 196 -29.01 11.41 -20.95
N LYS A 197 -28.82 10.60 -22.01
CA LYS A 197 -27.99 10.90 -23.19
C LYS A 197 -26.56 11.33 -22.81
N LEU A 198 -25.94 10.60 -21.89
CA LEU A 198 -24.56 10.82 -21.46
C LEU A 198 -23.61 10.04 -22.38
N GLU A 199 -22.51 10.69 -22.78
CA GLU A 199 -21.48 10.09 -23.63
C GLU A 199 -20.15 9.94 -22.89
N PRO A 200 -20.02 8.94 -22.00
CA PRO A 200 -18.81 8.82 -21.20
C PRO A 200 -17.62 8.35 -22.03
N LEU A 201 -16.45 8.92 -21.74
CA LEU A 201 -15.18 8.28 -22.08
C LEU A 201 -15.06 6.97 -21.30
N ARG A 202 -15.18 5.85 -22.02
CA ARG A 202 -15.06 4.51 -21.46
C ARG A 202 -13.60 4.10 -21.34
N ILE A 203 -13.18 3.75 -20.13
CA ILE A 203 -11.83 3.28 -19.82
C ILE A 203 -11.95 2.00 -18.98
N SER A 204 -11.03 1.07 -19.16
CA SER A 204 -10.93 -0.13 -18.34
C SER A 204 -9.65 -0.18 -17.52
N TYR A 205 -9.72 -0.89 -16.39
CA TYR A 205 -8.57 -1.22 -15.55
C TYR A 205 -7.40 -1.78 -16.37
N GLU A 206 -7.64 -2.82 -17.16
CA GLU A 206 -6.62 -3.53 -17.93
C GLU A 206 -5.88 -2.60 -18.89
N ARG A 207 -6.58 -1.61 -19.45
CA ARG A 207 -5.98 -0.64 -20.36
C ARG A 207 -5.26 0.49 -19.66
N LEU A 208 -5.73 0.93 -18.49
CA LEU A 208 -5.01 1.90 -17.65
C LEU A 208 -3.58 1.43 -17.34
N PHE A 209 -3.40 0.12 -17.17
CA PHE A 209 -2.11 -0.48 -16.78
C PHE A 209 -1.37 -1.20 -17.92
N GLY A 210 -1.98 -1.36 -19.10
CA GLY A 210 -1.40 -2.17 -20.18
C GLY A 210 -1.45 -1.58 -21.59
N MET A 211 -2.27 -0.56 -21.88
CA MET A 211 -2.48 -0.10 -23.27
C MET A 211 -2.46 1.42 -23.47
N TYR A 212 -2.74 2.25 -22.45
CA TYR A 212 -2.71 3.71 -22.60
C TYR A 212 -1.32 4.27 -22.24
N PRO A 213 -0.60 4.92 -23.17
CA PRO A 213 0.68 5.55 -22.87
C PRO A 213 0.55 6.75 -21.92
N ASP A 214 -0.60 7.42 -21.95
CA ASP A 214 -0.92 8.57 -21.11
C ASP A 214 -2.43 8.62 -20.77
N PRO A 215 -2.90 7.78 -19.83
CA PRO A 215 -4.31 7.73 -19.45
C PRO A 215 -4.79 9.04 -18.80
N VAL A 216 -3.91 9.74 -18.07
CA VAL A 216 -4.24 11.03 -17.43
C VAL A 216 -4.41 12.12 -18.49
N GLY A 217 -3.52 12.17 -19.49
CA GLY A 217 -3.67 13.09 -20.62
C GLY A 217 -4.91 12.82 -21.47
N LEU A 218 -5.26 11.55 -21.68
CA LEU A 218 -6.51 11.17 -22.36
C LEU A 218 -7.74 11.71 -21.61
N ILE A 219 -7.78 11.52 -20.30
CA ILE A 219 -8.86 12.04 -19.45
C ILE A 219 -8.84 13.57 -19.47
N ALA A 220 -7.68 14.21 -19.30
CA ALA A 220 -7.55 15.66 -19.35
C ALA A 220 -8.11 16.26 -20.64
N GLY A 221 -7.80 15.68 -21.79
CA GLY A 221 -8.34 16.09 -23.08
C GLY A 221 -9.85 15.84 -23.21
N HIS A 222 -10.38 14.76 -22.62
CA HIS A 222 -11.82 14.54 -22.56
C HIS A 222 -12.54 15.51 -21.62
N LEU A 223 -11.89 15.89 -20.52
CA LEU A 223 -12.39 16.87 -19.55
C LEU A 223 -12.20 18.33 -20.04
N GLY A 224 -11.65 18.54 -21.24
CA GLY A 224 -11.56 19.85 -21.89
C GLY A 224 -10.35 20.69 -21.47
N LEU A 225 -9.32 20.08 -20.89
CA LEU A 225 -8.04 20.75 -20.66
C LEU A 225 -7.18 20.75 -21.95
N PRO A 226 -6.35 21.79 -22.18
CA PRO A 226 -5.49 21.86 -23.35
C PRO A 226 -4.52 20.66 -23.42
N PRO A 227 -4.20 20.14 -24.62
CA PRO A 227 -3.17 19.12 -24.78
C PRO A 227 -1.85 19.57 -24.14
N GLY A 228 -1.20 18.69 -23.38
CA GLY A 228 0.07 18.97 -22.69
C GLY A 228 -0.03 19.90 -21.47
N SER A 229 -1.23 20.35 -21.09
CA SER A 229 -1.43 21.19 -19.88
C SER A 229 -1.29 20.43 -18.58
N VAL A 230 -1.44 19.11 -18.62
CA VAL A 230 -1.25 18.22 -17.48
C VAL A 230 0.14 17.59 -17.62
N PRO A 231 0.99 17.61 -16.58
CA PRO A 231 2.23 16.87 -16.59
C PRO A 231 1.95 15.43 -17.00
N LYS A 232 2.75 14.88 -17.92
CA LYS A 232 2.68 13.44 -18.18
C LYS A 232 2.87 12.78 -16.82
N ALA A 233 1.87 12.02 -16.39
CA ALA A 233 2.07 11.16 -15.25
C ALA A 233 3.25 10.29 -15.65
N GLU A 234 4.42 10.47 -15.01
CA GLU A 234 5.45 9.44 -15.05
C GLU A 234 4.70 8.17 -14.74
N THR A 235 4.76 7.21 -15.65
CA THR A 235 4.08 5.92 -15.48
C THR A 235 4.77 5.29 -14.28
N ARG A 236 4.34 5.67 -13.08
CA ARG A 236 4.62 5.02 -11.81
C ARG A 236 3.96 3.66 -11.97
N ALA A 237 4.64 2.78 -12.68
CA ALA A 237 4.31 1.38 -12.81
C ALA A 237 4.62 0.67 -11.49
N VAL A 238 4.35 1.27 -10.32
CA VAL A 238 4.58 0.65 -9.02
C VAL A 238 3.63 1.28 -7.99
N ALA A 239 2.48 0.63 -7.76
CA ALA A 239 1.67 0.66 -6.53
C ALA A 239 0.29 0.00 -6.73
N HIS A 240 -0.26 0.07 -7.95
CA HIS A 240 -1.58 -0.48 -8.28
C HIS A 240 -1.58 -1.59 -9.34
N ALA A 241 -0.42 -1.89 -9.95
CA ALA A 241 -0.22 -2.96 -10.93
C ALA A 241 0.03 -4.35 -10.32
N LYS A 242 -0.61 -4.67 -9.19
CA LYS A 242 -0.66 -6.03 -8.62
C LYS A 242 -2.11 -6.50 -8.59
N LEU A 243 -2.70 -6.69 -9.77
CA LEU A 243 -4.03 -7.28 -9.90
C LEU A 243 -3.99 -8.63 -10.61
N ALA A 244 -3.20 -9.53 -10.04
CA ALA A 244 -3.72 -10.65 -9.26
C ALA A 244 -2.51 -11.22 -8.48
N SER A 245 -2.61 -11.40 -7.16
CA SER A 245 -1.68 -12.33 -6.52
C SER A 245 -1.90 -13.73 -7.10
N ALA A 246 -0.91 -14.62 -7.00
CA ALA A 246 -1.09 -16.03 -7.35
C ALA A 246 -2.40 -16.57 -6.73
N SER A 247 -2.67 -16.22 -5.46
CA SER A 247 -3.93 -16.53 -4.78
C SER A 247 -5.21 -15.97 -5.43
N ASN A 248 -5.18 -14.80 -6.08
CA ASN A 248 -6.35 -14.28 -6.78
C ASN A 248 -6.60 -15.01 -8.11
N LEU A 249 -5.54 -15.43 -8.81
CA LEU A 249 -5.65 -16.24 -10.02
C LEU A 249 -6.10 -17.67 -9.72
N GLU A 250 -5.68 -18.22 -8.57
CA GLU A 250 -6.15 -19.52 -8.07
C GLU A 250 -7.63 -19.48 -7.71
N LEU A 251 -8.07 -18.45 -6.98
CA LEU A 251 -9.49 -18.24 -6.68
C LEU A 251 -10.31 -18.00 -7.95
N GLU A 252 -9.76 -17.30 -8.96
CA GLU A 252 -10.42 -17.12 -10.26
C GLU A 252 -10.58 -18.44 -10.99
N ALA A 253 -9.50 -19.23 -11.09
CA ALA A 253 -9.53 -20.54 -11.72
C ALA A 253 -10.58 -21.44 -11.06
N ARG A 254 -10.57 -21.50 -9.73
CA ARG A 254 -11.54 -22.28 -8.95
C ARG A 254 -12.97 -21.78 -9.14
N PHE A 255 -13.20 -20.48 -9.05
CA PHE A 255 -14.54 -19.91 -9.25
C PHE A 255 -15.09 -20.13 -10.66
N ARG A 256 -14.24 -20.01 -11.69
CA ARG A 256 -14.63 -20.29 -13.07
C ARG A 256 -14.90 -21.77 -13.32
N ALA A 257 -14.25 -22.67 -12.60
CA ALA A 257 -14.57 -24.09 -12.64
C ALA A 257 -15.96 -24.36 -12.01
N ASP A 258 -16.23 -23.81 -10.83
CA ASP A 258 -17.47 -24.08 -10.08
C ASP A 258 -18.70 -23.35 -10.68
N TYR A 259 -18.52 -22.16 -11.27
CA TYR A 259 -19.62 -21.29 -11.73
C TYR A 259 -19.52 -20.92 -13.22
N GLY A 260 -18.83 -21.72 -14.02
CA GLY A 260 -18.49 -21.42 -15.42
C GLY A 260 -19.69 -21.03 -16.30
N GLU A 261 -20.82 -21.72 -16.18
CA GLU A 261 -22.05 -21.40 -16.93
C GLU A 261 -22.59 -20.01 -16.56
N SER A 262 -22.68 -19.71 -15.26
CA SER A 262 -23.16 -18.42 -14.76
C SER A 262 -22.25 -17.27 -15.17
N VAL A 263 -20.93 -17.48 -15.10
CA VAL A 263 -19.93 -16.50 -15.54
C VAL A 263 -20.00 -16.30 -17.05
N GLY A 264 -20.08 -17.38 -17.83
CA GLY A 264 -20.18 -17.32 -19.29
C GLY A 264 -21.40 -16.54 -19.76
N ARG A 265 -22.55 -16.70 -19.09
CA ARG A 265 -23.75 -15.88 -19.35
C ARG A 265 -23.48 -14.39 -19.11
N VAL A 266 -22.93 -14.03 -17.94
CA VAL A 266 -22.61 -12.64 -17.61
C VAL A 266 -21.60 -12.04 -18.59
N GLU A 267 -20.55 -12.76 -18.95
CA GLU A 267 -19.56 -12.31 -19.93
C GLU A 267 -20.17 -12.15 -21.33
N SER A 268 -21.10 -13.02 -21.71
CA SER A 268 -21.87 -12.91 -22.94
C SER A 268 -22.71 -11.63 -22.99
N GLU A 269 -23.44 -11.33 -21.93
CA GLU A 269 -24.23 -10.10 -21.80
C GLU A 269 -23.37 -8.82 -21.76
N ARG A 270 -22.10 -8.94 -21.36
CA ARG A 270 -21.15 -7.82 -21.31
C ARG A 270 -20.48 -7.52 -22.65
N ARG A 271 -20.57 -8.41 -23.64
CA ARG A 271 -19.83 -8.28 -24.92
C ARG A 271 -20.04 -6.92 -25.59
N GLU A 272 -21.28 -6.45 -25.72
CA GLU A 272 -21.56 -5.16 -26.36
C GLU A 272 -20.98 -3.98 -25.59
N MET A 273 -21.12 -3.98 -24.27
CA MET A 273 -20.57 -2.94 -23.40
C MET A 273 -19.03 -2.91 -23.49
N ILE A 274 -18.39 -4.08 -23.48
CA ILE A 274 -16.94 -4.21 -23.66
C ILE A 274 -16.52 -3.77 -25.07
N ALA A 275 -17.30 -4.09 -26.11
CA ALA A 275 -17.04 -3.64 -27.48
C ALA A 275 -17.03 -2.10 -27.58
N ARG A 276 -17.90 -1.39 -26.84
CA ARG A 276 -17.92 0.09 -26.79
C ARG A 276 -16.63 0.70 -26.20
N LEU A 277 -15.82 -0.04 -25.44
CA LEU A 277 -14.47 0.41 -25.03
C LEU A 277 -13.55 0.62 -26.25
N TYR A 278 -13.78 -0.11 -27.34
CA TYR A 278 -12.96 -0.06 -28.56
C TYR A 278 -13.46 0.99 -29.57
N ALA A 279 -14.74 1.35 -29.54
CA ALA A 279 -15.33 2.32 -30.46
C ALA A 279 -14.82 3.76 -30.26
N ASN A 280 -14.51 4.14 -29.02
CA ASN A 280 -14.09 5.51 -28.69
C ASN A 280 -12.68 5.90 -29.19
N GLY A 281 -11.85 4.94 -29.59
CA GLY A 281 -10.48 5.20 -30.07
C GLY A 281 -10.39 5.67 -31.53
N ALA A 282 -11.40 5.37 -32.36
CA ALA A 282 -11.37 5.65 -33.80
C ALA A 282 -11.90 7.06 -34.16
N ALA A 283 -12.77 7.66 -33.34
CA ALA A 283 -13.54 8.85 -33.73
C ALA A 283 -12.88 10.21 -33.47
N ARG A 284 -11.71 10.28 -32.79
CA ARG A 284 -11.10 11.57 -32.36
C ARG A 284 -9.84 12.00 -33.13
N ARG A 285 -9.53 11.41 -34.30
CA ARG A 285 -8.39 11.86 -35.15
C ARG A 285 -8.67 13.11 -35.98
N SER A 286 -9.86 13.70 -35.92
CA SER A 286 -10.18 14.96 -36.60
C SER A 286 -10.78 15.98 -35.64
N ALA A 287 -9.93 16.80 -35.01
CA ALA A 287 -10.36 18.00 -34.29
C ALA A 287 -9.95 19.25 -35.09
N PRO A 288 -10.86 20.21 -35.38
CA PRO A 288 -10.52 21.47 -36.03
C PRO A 288 -9.87 22.47 -35.04
N PRO A 289 -9.18 23.52 -35.52
CA PRO A 289 -8.35 24.36 -34.66
C PRO A 289 -9.19 25.31 -33.79
N VAL A 290 -8.73 25.50 -32.55
CA VAL A 290 -9.31 26.37 -31.53
C VAL A 290 -8.99 27.84 -31.83
N ARG A 291 -10.02 28.69 -31.91
CA ARG A 291 -9.88 30.16 -31.97
C ARG A 291 -9.61 30.73 -30.57
N THR A 292 -8.49 31.41 -30.40
CA THR A 292 -8.11 32.16 -29.20
C THR A 292 -8.78 33.53 -29.18
N GLY A 293 -9.68 33.77 -28.23
CA GLY A 293 -10.24 35.09 -27.94
C GLY A 293 -9.82 35.56 -26.55
N VAL A 294 -8.85 36.47 -26.49
CA VAL A 294 -8.42 37.19 -25.28
C VAL A 294 -9.54 38.13 -24.82
N ARG A 295 -9.92 38.12 -23.54
CA ARG A 295 -10.69 39.21 -22.93
C ARG A 295 -10.07 39.67 -21.61
N LYS A 296 -9.94 41.00 -21.53
CA LYS A 296 -9.24 41.82 -20.53
C LYS A 296 -9.90 41.79 -19.15
N ALA A 297 -9.06 41.93 -18.12
CA ALA A 297 -9.45 42.14 -16.71
C ALA A 297 -10.09 43.52 -16.47
N PRO A 298 -11.06 43.65 -15.54
CA PRO A 298 -11.44 44.94 -14.96
C PRO A 298 -10.80 45.20 -13.59
N LYS A 299 -10.75 46.51 -13.29
CA LYS A 299 -9.94 47.24 -12.31
C LYS A 299 -10.43 47.13 -10.86
N ALA A 300 -9.49 47.45 -9.97
CA ALA A 300 -9.65 47.62 -8.53
C ALA A 300 -10.71 48.66 -8.11
N GLN A 301 -11.41 48.39 -7.02
CA GLN A 301 -12.14 49.38 -6.21
C GLN A 301 -11.87 49.16 -4.72
N THR A 302 -11.08 50.11 -4.18
CA THR A 302 -11.17 50.81 -2.89
C THR A 302 -11.78 50.10 -1.67
N ALA A 303 -10.95 49.98 -0.63
CA ALA A 303 -11.25 49.52 0.71
C ALA A 303 -12.22 50.43 1.48
N ALA A 304 -13.06 49.82 2.32
CA ALA A 304 -13.87 50.49 3.34
C ALA A 304 -13.33 50.15 4.77
N PRO A 305 -13.46 51.07 5.74
CA PRO A 305 -12.74 51.06 7.02
C PRO A 305 -13.35 50.11 8.07
N PRO A 306 -12.61 49.72 9.13
CA PRO A 306 -13.07 48.73 10.10
C PRO A 306 -14.03 49.35 11.13
N ALA A 307 -15.09 48.60 11.47
CA ALA A 307 -16.01 48.91 12.57
C ALA A 307 -15.75 47.95 13.77
N PRO A 308 -16.22 48.28 14.99
CA PRO A 308 -15.39 48.27 16.20
C PRO A 308 -15.40 46.94 16.97
N LYS A 309 -14.31 46.71 17.73
CA LYS A 309 -14.19 45.62 18.70
C LYS A 309 -15.18 45.84 19.87
N ARG A 310 -15.93 44.80 20.25
CA ARG A 310 -16.49 44.66 21.60
C ARG A 310 -16.26 43.26 22.18
N ALA A 311 -15.47 43.27 23.25
CA ALA A 311 -15.39 42.43 24.45
C ALA A 311 -15.91 40.98 24.42
N ASP A 312 -14.95 40.06 24.32
CA ASP A 312 -14.65 38.92 25.21
C ASP A 312 -15.78 38.27 26.02
N ALA A 313 -16.24 37.12 25.53
CA ALA A 313 -16.47 35.94 26.38
C ALA A 313 -15.24 35.02 26.24
N PRO A 314 -14.69 34.43 27.32
CA PRO A 314 -13.46 33.65 27.22
C PRO A 314 -13.69 32.44 26.30
N PRO A 315 -12.89 32.27 25.24
CA PRO A 315 -12.96 31.08 24.41
C PRO A 315 -12.59 29.86 25.27
N ALA A 316 -13.33 28.76 25.08
CA ALA A 316 -12.89 27.46 25.58
C ALA A 316 -11.41 27.26 25.21
N PRO A 317 -10.56 26.76 26.13
CA PRO A 317 -9.13 26.72 25.93
C PRO A 317 -8.82 26.00 24.63
N LYS A 318 -8.17 26.71 23.70
CA LYS A 318 -7.63 26.10 22.48
C LYS A 318 -6.76 24.92 22.91
N PRO A 319 -6.93 23.71 22.35
CA PRO A 319 -6.01 22.63 22.64
C PRO A 319 -4.59 23.09 22.32
N ALA A 320 -3.66 22.83 23.24
CA ALA A 320 -2.28 23.27 23.08
C ALA A 320 -1.72 22.78 21.73
N PRO A 321 -0.96 23.63 21.00
CA PRO A 321 -0.41 23.27 19.71
C PRO A 321 0.50 22.04 19.83
N SER A 322 0.36 21.11 18.88
CA SER A 322 1.22 19.92 18.77
C SER A 322 2.68 20.32 18.58
N LEU A 323 3.59 19.69 19.31
CA LEU A 323 5.02 19.94 19.17
C LEU A 323 5.56 19.41 17.84
N SER A 324 6.34 20.23 17.14
CA SER A 324 7.16 19.81 16.00
C SER A 324 8.34 18.96 16.43
N GLN A 325 8.93 18.18 15.50
CA GLN A 325 10.17 17.41 15.74
C GLN A 325 11.27 18.28 16.35
N LYS A 326 11.46 19.51 15.83
CA LYS A 326 12.44 20.46 16.36
C LYS A 326 12.19 20.82 17.83
N GLN A 327 10.95 21.13 18.20
CA GLN A 327 10.59 21.49 19.58
C GLN A 327 10.75 20.33 20.56
N ILE A 328 10.46 19.09 20.11
CA ILE A 328 10.67 17.89 20.93
C ILE A 328 12.16 17.71 21.24
N LEU A 329 13.02 17.84 20.23
CA LEU A 329 14.46 17.70 20.38
C LEU A 329 15.09 18.84 21.20
N GLN A 330 14.59 20.07 21.05
CA GLN A 330 14.99 21.19 21.90
C GLN A 330 14.66 20.93 23.37
N LEU A 331 13.43 20.49 23.66
CA LEU A 331 13.00 20.15 25.02
C LEU A 331 13.81 18.99 25.60
N ALA A 332 14.07 17.94 24.81
CA ALA A 332 14.93 16.85 25.21
C ALA A 332 16.35 17.34 25.56
N GLY A 333 16.90 18.28 24.77
CA GLY A 333 18.22 18.86 25.02
C GLY A 333 18.28 19.75 26.26
N GLU A 334 17.24 20.54 26.51
CA GLU A 334 17.10 21.30 27.75
C GLU A 334 17.07 20.39 28.98
N ARG A 335 16.29 19.30 28.90
CA ARG A 335 16.20 18.30 29.98
C ARG A 335 17.52 17.56 30.19
N LEU A 336 18.17 17.16 29.11
CA LEU A 336 19.47 16.49 29.15
C LEU A 336 20.53 17.35 29.84
N ARG A 337 20.64 18.63 29.44
CA ARG A 337 21.60 19.59 30.04
C ARG A 337 21.26 19.92 31.50
N ALA A 338 19.99 19.92 31.86
CA ALA A 338 19.55 20.14 33.24
C ALA A 338 19.62 18.89 34.12
N GLY A 339 20.07 17.74 33.58
CA GLY A 339 20.07 16.46 34.30
C GLY A 339 18.67 15.97 34.71
N LYS A 340 17.62 16.40 33.98
CA LYS A 340 16.23 16.07 34.29
C LYS A 340 15.74 14.92 33.40
N PRO A 341 14.98 13.97 33.96
CA PRO A 341 14.43 12.87 33.19
C PRO A 341 13.44 13.38 32.13
N PHE A 342 13.42 12.69 30.99
CA PHE A 342 12.54 13.01 29.87
C PHE A 342 12.24 11.78 29.02
N SER A 343 11.01 11.64 28.53
CA SER A 343 10.72 10.69 27.45
C SER A 343 9.77 11.23 26.40
N ALA A 344 10.10 10.93 25.13
CA ALA A 344 9.25 11.16 23.97
C ALA A 344 8.96 9.83 23.28
N ILE A 345 7.69 9.40 23.30
CA ILE A 345 7.25 8.13 22.70
C ILE A 345 6.11 8.36 21.71
N ARG A 346 5.89 7.41 20.79
CA ARG A 346 4.93 7.54 19.67
C ARG A 346 3.92 6.39 19.63
N PHE A 347 2.68 6.64 19.26
CA PHE A 347 1.70 5.60 19.01
C PHE A 347 1.68 5.21 17.54
N GLY A 348 2.05 3.96 17.22
CA GLY A 348 1.99 3.40 15.87
C GLY A 348 0.78 2.48 15.65
N ASP A 349 0.74 1.86 14.46
CA ASP A 349 -0.38 1.02 14.04
C ASP A 349 -0.46 -0.33 14.76
N GLY A 350 0.66 -0.83 15.28
CA GLY A 350 0.73 -2.12 15.97
C GLY A 350 0.31 -2.04 17.44
N GLU A 351 0.68 -0.96 18.14
CA GLU A 351 0.54 -0.83 19.60
C GLU A 351 -0.91 -1.00 20.09
N GLY A 352 -1.89 -0.66 19.24
CA GLY A 352 -3.30 -0.89 19.51
C GLY A 352 -3.68 -2.35 19.79
N MET A 353 -2.95 -3.32 19.22
CA MET A 353 -3.21 -4.75 19.42
C MET A 353 -2.92 -5.20 20.86
N PHE A 354 -1.91 -4.63 21.50
CA PHE A 354 -1.52 -4.96 22.88
C PHE A 354 -2.28 -4.14 23.92
N LEU A 355 -2.71 -2.93 23.56
CA LEU A 355 -3.35 -1.99 24.48
C LEU A 355 -4.88 -2.16 24.57
N GLY A 356 -5.54 -2.78 23.59
CA GLY A 356 -6.99 -3.06 23.56
C GLY A 356 -7.46 -4.15 24.53
N GLY A 357 -7.19 -3.95 25.82
CA GLY A 357 -7.16 -4.98 26.88
C GLY A 357 -8.45 -5.78 27.15
N ASP A 358 -9.61 -5.37 26.65
CA ASP A 358 -10.89 -6.08 26.83
C ASP A 358 -11.24 -7.03 25.67
N GLY A 359 -10.44 -7.03 24.59
CA GLY A 359 -10.72 -7.80 23.38
C GLY A 359 -11.84 -7.24 22.50
N SER A 360 -12.43 -6.08 22.85
CA SER A 360 -13.56 -5.48 22.12
C SER A 360 -13.18 -4.90 20.76
N ILE A 361 -11.89 -4.62 20.56
CA ILE A 361 -11.34 -4.04 19.32
C ILE A 361 -10.50 -5.06 18.54
N PHE A 362 -9.74 -5.91 19.25
CA PHE A 362 -8.92 -6.97 18.68
C PHE A 362 -9.18 -8.30 19.40
N PRO A 363 -9.58 -9.38 18.67
CA PRO A 363 -9.84 -10.66 19.29
C PRO A 363 -8.56 -11.25 19.90
N PRO A 364 -8.66 -12.11 20.94
CA PRO A 364 -7.51 -12.78 21.56
C PRO A 364 -6.59 -13.50 20.56
N SER A 365 -7.15 -14.16 19.54
CA SER A 365 -6.40 -14.87 18.49
C SER A 365 -5.44 -13.94 17.73
N ALA A 366 -5.93 -12.78 17.29
CA ALA A 366 -5.11 -11.79 16.58
C ALA A 366 -3.98 -11.22 17.46
N ARG A 367 -4.21 -11.09 18.77
CA ARG A 367 -3.18 -10.63 19.72
C ARG A 367 -2.09 -11.68 19.94
N ASN A 368 -2.46 -12.95 20.03
CA ASN A 368 -1.51 -14.07 20.13
C ASN A 368 -0.70 -14.24 18.83
N GLU A 369 -1.34 -14.12 17.68
CA GLU A 369 -0.66 -14.15 16.38
C GLU A 369 0.35 -13.02 16.24
N ALA A 370 -0.02 -11.79 16.62
CA ALA A 370 0.91 -10.66 16.66
C ALA A 370 2.09 -10.92 17.60
N PHE A 371 1.83 -11.47 18.79
CA PHE A 371 2.89 -11.88 19.73
C PHE A 371 3.85 -12.89 19.09
N LYS A 372 3.30 -13.91 18.40
CA LYS A 372 4.07 -14.96 17.72
C LYS A 372 4.91 -14.42 16.57
N VAL A 373 4.37 -13.50 15.76
CA VAL A 373 5.12 -12.83 14.68
C VAL A 373 6.31 -12.05 15.25
N LEU A 374 6.13 -11.40 16.40
CA LEU A 374 7.14 -10.54 16.99
C LEU A 374 8.21 -11.32 17.75
N PHE A 375 7.82 -12.33 18.52
CA PHE A 375 8.70 -13.01 19.46
C PHE A 375 9.02 -14.47 19.09
N GLY A 376 8.34 -15.02 18.08
CA GLY A 376 8.60 -16.36 17.55
C GLY A 376 8.02 -17.49 18.38
N THR A 377 7.22 -17.18 19.39
CA THR A 377 6.62 -18.15 20.30
C THR A 377 5.17 -17.80 20.60
N GLU A 378 4.41 -18.78 21.06
CA GLU A 378 3.13 -18.49 21.72
C GLU A 378 3.35 -17.56 22.92
N ALA A 379 2.37 -16.72 23.20
CA ALA A 379 2.41 -15.82 24.35
C ALA A 379 2.34 -16.63 25.65
N PRO A 380 3.29 -16.47 26.59
CA PRO A 380 3.12 -16.99 27.94
C PRO A 380 1.85 -16.45 28.59
N ALA A 381 1.30 -17.17 29.57
CA ALA A 381 0.13 -16.71 30.32
C ALA A 381 0.33 -15.28 30.83
N ASN A 382 -0.66 -14.43 30.63
CA ASN A 382 -0.68 -13.00 31.00
C ASN A 382 0.36 -12.09 30.33
N ALA A 383 1.27 -12.61 29.47
CA ALA A 383 2.35 -11.81 28.89
C ALA A 383 1.85 -10.60 28.08
N ILE A 384 0.77 -10.76 27.31
CA ILE A 384 0.15 -9.67 26.53
C ILE A 384 -0.42 -8.61 27.47
N SER A 385 -1.12 -9.03 28.53
CA SER A 385 -1.71 -8.14 29.53
C SER A 385 -0.64 -7.37 30.31
N ASP A 386 0.39 -8.07 30.79
CA ASP A 386 1.52 -7.49 31.53
C ASP A 386 2.28 -6.47 30.68
N LEU A 387 2.57 -6.81 29.42
CA LEU A 387 3.22 -5.90 28.50
C LEU A 387 2.31 -4.69 28.19
N GLY A 388 1.01 -4.93 28.01
CA GLY A 388 0.00 -3.89 27.81
C GLY A 388 -0.06 -2.89 28.97
N GLU A 389 -0.09 -3.34 30.22
CA GLU A 389 -0.11 -2.46 31.39
C GLU A 389 1.19 -1.66 31.55
N ARG A 390 2.34 -2.30 31.31
CA ARG A 390 3.64 -1.59 31.28
C ARG A 390 3.67 -0.51 30.20
N MET A 391 3.12 -0.79 29.01
CA MET A 391 3.01 0.21 27.94
C MET A 391 2.08 1.36 28.35
N LYS A 392 0.90 1.08 28.93
CA LYS A 392 -0.01 2.13 29.43
C LYS A 392 0.67 3.02 30.47
N SER A 393 1.45 2.43 31.38
CA SER A 393 2.23 3.18 32.37
C SER A 393 3.26 4.09 31.68
N ALA A 394 3.99 3.59 30.68
CA ALA A 394 4.95 4.40 29.92
C ALA A 394 4.28 5.57 29.18
N TYR A 395 3.07 5.39 28.62
CA TYR A 395 2.32 6.48 27.99
C TYR A 395 1.86 7.55 28.98
N ARG A 396 1.39 7.15 30.17
CA ARG A 396 0.95 8.09 31.21
C ARG A 396 2.10 8.92 31.76
N ASP A 397 3.27 8.30 31.89
CA ASP A 397 4.48 8.93 32.40
C ASP A 397 5.23 9.77 31.34
N ALA A 398 4.98 9.59 30.04
CA ALA A 398 5.76 10.28 29.01
C ALA A 398 5.60 11.80 29.01
N ASP A 399 6.69 12.54 28.79
CA ASP A 399 6.64 14.00 28.66
C ASP A 399 6.07 14.43 27.31
N VAL A 400 6.33 13.64 26.27
CA VAL A 400 5.77 13.84 24.94
C VAL A 400 5.19 12.54 24.41
N VAL A 401 3.92 12.59 23.99
CA VAL A 401 3.24 11.49 23.31
C VAL A 401 2.90 11.90 21.88
N GLY A 402 3.55 11.23 20.93
CA GLY A 402 3.25 11.31 19.51
C GLY A 402 1.99 10.52 19.19
N GLY A 403 0.91 11.21 18.85
CA GLY A 403 -0.34 10.60 18.40
C GLY A 403 -0.63 10.94 16.94
N PRO A 404 -1.66 10.32 16.34
CA PRO A 404 -2.23 10.81 15.07
C PRO A 404 -2.66 12.29 15.18
N ALA A 405 -2.49 13.07 14.11
CA ALA A 405 -2.82 14.50 14.13
C ALA A 405 -4.31 14.72 14.48
N LEU A 406 -4.62 15.79 15.24
CA LEU A 406 -5.99 16.20 15.56
C LEU A 406 -6.82 16.46 14.28
N GLU A 407 -6.18 16.94 13.21
CA GLU A 407 -6.78 17.23 11.90
C GLU A 407 -6.93 15.97 11.02
N GLU A 408 -6.18 14.90 11.30
CA GLU A 408 -6.25 13.60 10.62
C GLU A 408 -7.18 12.59 11.31
N GLN A 409 -7.83 13.00 12.41
CA GLN A 409 -8.72 12.14 13.19
C GLN A 409 -9.88 11.54 12.37
N THR A 410 -10.27 12.11 11.24
CA THR A 410 -11.37 11.57 10.41
C THR A 410 -10.98 10.30 9.65
N ASN A 411 -9.75 10.21 9.14
CA ASN A 411 -9.22 9.01 8.49
C ASN A 411 -8.65 8.02 9.52
N TYR A 412 -7.99 8.54 10.56
CA TYR A 412 -7.39 7.69 11.58
C TYR A 412 -8.48 7.03 12.46
N ARG A 413 -9.62 7.67 12.77
CA ARG A 413 -10.75 7.03 13.51
C ARG A 413 -11.29 5.73 12.88
N ARG A 414 -10.97 5.42 11.62
CA ARG A 414 -11.30 4.13 10.96
C ARG A 414 -10.29 3.02 11.25
N SER A 415 -9.08 3.36 11.70
CA SER A 415 -8.06 2.41 12.16
C SER A 415 -8.41 1.91 13.57
N ARG A 416 -8.43 0.59 13.76
CA ARG A 416 -8.67 -0.01 15.09
C ARG A 416 -7.63 0.48 16.12
N ALA A 417 -6.37 0.66 15.72
CA ALA A 417 -5.31 1.18 16.58
C ALA A 417 -5.52 2.66 16.97
N ALA A 418 -6.03 3.48 16.06
CA ALA A 418 -6.41 4.85 16.34
C ALA A 418 -7.52 4.98 17.38
N ARG A 419 -8.54 4.12 17.26
CA ARG A 419 -9.66 4.07 18.19
C ARG A 419 -9.14 3.74 19.58
N VAL A 420 -8.24 2.75 19.69
CA VAL A 420 -7.53 2.42 20.93
C VAL A 420 -6.81 3.65 21.51
N PHE A 421 -6.03 4.37 20.71
CA PHE A 421 -5.34 5.58 21.17
C PHE A 421 -6.30 6.65 21.71
N THR A 422 -7.40 6.90 20.99
CA THR A 422 -8.40 7.90 21.41
C THR A 422 -9.24 7.48 22.60
N GLN A 423 -9.51 6.18 22.77
CA GLN A 423 -10.37 5.65 23.83
C GLN A 423 -9.63 5.47 25.15
N LEU A 424 -8.35 5.13 25.11
CA LEU A 424 -7.60 4.78 26.31
C LEU A 424 -7.06 5.97 27.10
N SER A 425 -7.31 7.22 26.65
CA SER A 425 -6.80 8.45 27.28
C SER A 425 -5.35 8.29 27.76
N LEU A 426 -4.49 7.75 26.89
CA LEU A 426 -3.17 7.23 27.27
C LEU A 426 -2.21 8.31 27.80
N LYS A 427 -2.49 9.58 27.49
CA LYS A 427 -1.71 10.73 27.94
C LYS A 427 -2.19 11.22 29.31
N SER A 428 -1.26 11.67 30.14
CA SER A 428 -1.59 12.48 31.32
C SER A 428 -1.85 13.93 30.92
N ASP A 429 -2.49 14.72 31.79
CA ASP A 429 -2.74 16.15 31.56
C ASP A 429 -1.44 16.97 31.46
N THR A 430 -0.34 16.43 31.97
CA THR A 430 1.00 17.02 31.92
C THR A 430 1.79 16.63 30.66
N SER A 431 1.33 15.61 29.91
CA SER A 431 1.97 15.15 28.67
C SER A 431 1.73 16.14 27.53
N ARG A 432 2.80 16.55 26.85
CA ARG A 432 2.69 17.35 25.62
C ARG A 432 2.37 16.45 24.43
N SER A 433 1.58 16.97 23.49
CA SER A 433 1.17 16.22 22.29
C SER A 433 2.13 16.49 21.13
N ALA A 434 2.41 15.47 20.34
CA ALA A 434 3.18 15.55 19.09
C ALA A 434 2.51 14.70 18.00
N HIS A 435 2.99 14.80 16.76
CA HIS A 435 2.59 13.87 15.70
C HIS A 435 3.38 12.56 15.77
N SER A 436 2.75 11.39 15.57
CA SER A 436 3.42 10.08 15.62
C SER A 436 4.58 9.93 14.62
N SER A 437 4.60 10.74 13.55
CA SER A 437 5.67 10.79 12.57
C SER A 437 6.91 11.58 12.99
N PHE A 438 7.01 12.11 14.22
CA PHE A 438 8.17 12.91 14.63
C PHE A 438 9.51 12.18 14.53
N HIS A 439 9.52 10.86 14.40
CA HIS A 439 10.72 10.05 14.21
C HIS A 439 11.19 9.98 12.74
N GLN A 440 10.36 10.36 11.77
CA GLN A 440 10.70 10.29 10.34
C GLN A 440 11.82 11.27 10.01
N ASN A 441 12.81 10.81 9.23
CA ASN A 441 13.99 11.58 8.83
C ASN A 441 14.76 12.24 10.01
N ILE A 442 14.66 11.68 11.23
CA ILE A 442 15.25 12.31 12.42
C ILE A 442 16.79 12.34 12.37
N PHE A 443 17.42 11.37 11.71
CA PHE A 443 18.86 11.33 11.51
C PHE A 443 19.34 12.19 10.33
N GLY A 444 18.49 12.41 9.33
CA GLY A 444 18.80 13.24 8.15
C GLY A 444 18.49 14.72 8.34
N SER A 445 17.65 15.11 9.31
CA SER A 445 17.32 16.51 9.59
C SER A 445 18.46 17.30 10.23
N GLY A 446 19.51 16.63 10.73
CA GLY A 446 20.61 17.24 11.47
C GLY A 446 20.26 17.70 12.88
N LEU A 447 18.98 17.72 13.25
CA LEU A 447 18.48 18.25 14.53
C LEU A 447 18.89 17.42 15.75
N LEU A 448 19.22 16.14 15.55
CA LEU A 448 19.60 15.23 16.63
C LEU A 448 21.08 15.36 17.03
N ALA A 449 21.92 15.96 16.17
CA ALA A 449 23.37 15.99 16.35
C ALA A 449 23.78 16.70 17.65
N ASP A 450 23.17 17.85 17.94
CA ASP A 450 23.49 18.62 19.15
C ASP A 450 23.02 17.90 20.42
N LEU A 451 21.90 17.19 20.36
CA LEU A 451 21.40 16.38 21.47
C LEU A 451 22.34 15.21 21.76
N ILE A 452 22.80 14.53 20.71
CA ILE A 452 23.75 13.41 20.82
C ILE A 452 25.05 13.88 21.45
N ARG A 453 25.64 14.97 20.95
CA ARG A 453 26.91 15.51 21.46
C ARG A 453 26.83 16.05 22.88
N ALA A 454 25.66 16.51 23.30
CA ALA A 454 25.44 16.99 24.67
C ALA A 454 25.28 15.86 25.71
N ALA A 455 25.10 14.61 25.26
CA ALA A 455 24.93 13.48 26.17
C ALA A 455 26.27 13.04 26.75
N ARG A 456 26.29 12.76 28.06
CA ARG A 456 27.42 12.11 28.73
C ARG A 456 27.73 10.74 28.12
N ARG A 457 26.67 10.02 27.74
CA ARG A 457 26.69 8.71 27.09
C ARG A 457 25.40 8.50 26.31
N VAL A 458 25.50 7.84 25.17
CA VAL A 458 24.36 7.47 24.33
C VAL A 458 24.09 5.98 24.45
N VAL A 459 22.88 5.61 24.82
CA VAL A 459 22.40 4.23 24.86
C VAL A 459 21.52 3.98 23.65
N ILE A 460 21.86 3.00 22.83
CA ILE A 460 21.11 2.64 21.63
C ILE A 460 20.46 1.28 21.87
N VAL A 461 19.13 1.20 21.71
CA VAL A 461 18.37 -0.05 21.80
C VAL A 461 17.73 -0.35 20.46
N THR A 462 18.30 -1.30 19.71
CA THR A 462 17.86 -1.61 18.34
C THR A 462 18.40 -2.98 17.89
N PRO A 463 17.78 -3.66 16.91
CA PRO A 463 18.36 -4.86 16.31
C PRO A 463 19.62 -4.62 15.47
N HIS A 464 19.86 -3.36 15.09
CA HIS A 464 20.88 -3.00 14.11
C HIS A 464 22.24 -2.64 14.76
N PRO A 465 23.38 -3.04 14.17
CA PRO A 465 24.71 -2.73 14.69
C PRO A 465 25.17 -1.30 14.34
N VAL A 466 24.39 -0.29 14.74
CA VAL A 466 24.61 1.12 14.34
C VAL A 466 25.59 1.89 15.24
N ALA A 467 26.18 1.26 16.26
CA ALA A 467 27.02 1.94 17.25
C ALA A 467 28.24 2.65 16.63
N GLY A 468 28.90 2.01 15.65
CA GLY A 468 30.06 2.57 14.97
C GLY A 468 29.75 3.91 14.32
N HIS A 469 28.60 4.01 13.64
CA HIS A 469 28.14 5.26 13.01
C HIS A 469 28.04 6.42 14.00
N PHE A 470 27.60 6.16 15.23
CA PHE A 470 27.49 7.21 16.24
C PHE A 470 28.84 7.62 16.80
N ARG A 471 29.73 6.65 17.07
CA ARG A 471 31.09 6.93 17.56
C ARG A 471 31.88 7.75 16.55
N GLU A 472 31.88 7.33 15.29
CA GLU A 472 32.60 8.00 14.20
C GLU A 472 32.04 9.38 13.89
N ARG A 473 30.71 9.52 13.78
CA ARG A 473 30.07 10.77 13.36
C ARG A 473 29.99 11.83 14.45
N PHE A 474 29.84 11.42 15.71
CA PHE A 474 29.57 12.35 16.80
C PHE A 474 30.65 12.38 17.88
N GLY A 475 31.58 11.41 17.91
CA GLY A 475 32.67 11.37 18.89
C GLY A 475 32.18 11.14 20.33
N VAL A 476 31.09 10.38 20.50
CA VAL A 476 30.43 10.15 21.79
C VAL A 476 30.64 8.72 22.28
N ASP A 477 30.55 8.52 23.60
CA ASP A 477 30.45 7.19 24.18
C ASP A 477 29.09 6.57 23.85
N VAL A 478 29.11 5.34 23.33
CA VAL A 478 27.91 4.64 22.83
C VAL A 478 27.85 3.23 23.41
N GLU A 479 26.79 2.97 24.18
CA GLU A 479 26.39 1.62 24.58
C GLU A 479 25.32 1.11 23.62
N LEU A 480 25.58 0.00 22.92
CA LEU A 480 24.58 -0.68 22.10
C LEU A 480 23.99 -1.86 22.86
N ILE A 481 22.71 -1.78 23.17
CA ILE A 481 21.91 -2.91 23.65
C ILE A 481 21.22 -3.52 22.43
N ARG A 482 21.89 -4.48 21.80
CA ARG A 482 21.33 -5.18 20.64
C ARG A 482 20.15 -6.05 21.07
N ILE A 483 19.04 -5.96 20.35
CA ILE A 483 17.87 -6.81 20.60
C ILE A 483 17.53 -7.64 19.35
N PRO A 484 16.84 -8.77 19.49
CA PRO A 484 16.38 -9.50 18.31
C PRO A 484 15.34 -8.71 17.51
N GLY A 485 15.33 -8.87 16.18
CA GLY A 485 14.31 -8.32 15.28
C GLY A 485 13.01 -9.13 15.27
N GLU A 486 12.22 -9.02 14.21
CA GLU A 486 11.03 -9.88 14.02
C GLU A 486 11.43 -11.36 13.84
N ALA A 487 10.65 -12.28 14.39
CA ALA A 487 10.96 -13.70 14.48
C ALA A 487 11.30 -14.39 13.15
N LYS A 488 10.71 -13.94 12.04
CA LYS A 488 10.97 -14.45 10.68
C LYS A 488 12.42 -14.29 10.21
N HIS A 489 13.24 -13.54 10.94
CA HIS A 489 14.64 -13.26 10.62
C HIS A 489 15.62 -13.79 11.67
N LEU A 490 15.16 -14.59 12.62
CA LEU A 490 15.93 -14.99 13.80
C LEU A 490 16.12 -16.50 13.88
N SER A 491 17.24 -16.90 14.49
CA SER A 491 17.41 -18.27 14.94
C SER A 491 16.55 -18.51 16.20
N PRO A 492 16.13 -19.76 16.49
CA PRO A 492 15.31 -20.07 17.67
C PRO A 492 15.93 -19.69 19.02
N SER A 493 17.26 -19.51 19.09
CA SER A 493 18.01 -19.07 20.28
C SER A 493 18.00 -17.55 20.51
N ASP A 494 17.62 -16.75 19.51
CA ASP A 494 17.64 -15.29 19.58
C ASP A 494 16.29 -14.69 20.03
N ARG A 495 15.61 -15.30 21.01
CA ARG A 495 14.26 -14.83 21.41
C ARG A 495 14.32 -13.54 22.23
N HIS A 496 13.43 -12.60 21.90
CA HIS A 496 13.35 -11.33 22.61
C HIS A 496 12.54 -11.41 23.92
N TYR A 497 11.42 -12.12 23.96
CA TYR A 497 10.55 -12.18 25.13
C TYR A 497 10.49 -13.62 25.69
N PRO A 498 10.44 -13.82 27.02
CA PRO A 498 10.47 -12.81 28.10
C PRO A 498 11.87 -12.41 28.57
N ASP A 499 12.88 -13.25 28.38
CA ASP A 499 14.14 -13.13 29.14
C ASP A 499 15.00 -11.96 28.67
N ARG A 500 15.20 -11.82 27.35
CA ARG A 500 15.92 -10.68 26.80
C ARG A 500 15.21 -9.36 27.10
N PHE A 501 13.87 -9.35 27.13
CA PHE A 501 13.10 -8.18 27.56
C PHE A 501 13.41 -7.77 29.01
N ARG A 502 13.46 -8.74 29.94
CA ARG A 502 13.80 -8.50 31.35
C ARG A 502 15.24 -8.01 31.50
N GLU A 503 16.18 -8.62 30.79
CA GLU A 503 17.59 -8.23 30.78
C GLU A 503 17.76 -6.79 30.30
N VAL A 504 17.14 -6.41 29.18
CA VAL A 504 17.19 -5.04 28.66
C VAL A 504 16.59 -4.04 29.66
N CYS A 505 15.47 -4.38 30.30
CA CYS A 505 14.90 -3.52 31.35
C CYS A 505 15.85 -3.35 32.54
N ALA A 506 16.54 -4.41 32.97
CA ALA A 506 17.51 -4.34 34.06
C ALA A 506 18.71 -3.45 33.69
N ARG A 507 19.24 -3.61 32.47
CA ARG A 507 20.35 -2.77 31.96
C ARG A 507 19.96 -1.30 31.83
N LEU A 508 18.78 -1.01 31.30
CA LEU A 508 18.31 0.37 31.14
C LEU A 508 18.03 1.06 32.48
N ARG A 509 17.62 0.30 33.51
CA ARG A 509 17.42 0.84 34.85
C ARG A 509 18.72 1.39 35.42
N GLY A 510 19.83 0.64 35.30
CA GLY A 510 21.16 1.08 35.78
C GLY A 510 21.12 1.64 37.22
N GLU A 511 22.20 2.31 37.64
CA GLU A 511 22.25 3.02 38.93
C GLU A 511 22.04 4.53 38.76
N ASP A 512 22.51 5.12 37.67
CA ASP A 512 22.31 6.54 37.33
C ASP A 512 22.37 6.79 35.81
N GLN A 513 21.26 7.27 35.23
CA GLN A 513 21.16 7.67 33.82
C GLN A 513 21.14 9.19 33.62
N THR A 514 21.41 10.00 34.65
CA THR A 514 21.49 11.44 34.54
C THR A 514 22.53 11.86 33.49
N GLY A 515 22.11 12.77 32.61
CA GLY A 515 22.90 13.24 31.47
C GLY A 515 23.08 12.22 30.33
N CYS A 516 22.44 11.04 30.39
CA CYS A 516 22.48 10.04 29.32
C CYS A 516 21.28 10.16 28.37
N LEU A 517 21.50 9.83 27.10
CA LEU A 517 20.49 9.83 26.05
C LEU A 517 20.24 8.40 25.57
N ALA A 518 19.00 7.93 25.65
CA ALA A 518 18.57 6.69 25.02
C ALA A 518 17.85 6.96 23.69
N LEU A 519 18.32 6.33 22.61
CA LEU A 519 17.63 6.27 21.33
C LEU A 519 17.11 4.86 21.10
N VAL A 520 15.78 4.72 21.03
CA VAL A 520 15.11 3.41 21.11
C VAL A 520 14.34 3.11 19.84
N GLY A 521 14.67 1.99 19.19
CA GLY A 521 13.93 1.39 18.08
C GLY A 521 13.70 -0.09 18.33
N ALA A 522 12.74 -0.37 19.22
CA ALA A 522 12.45 -1.71 19.73
C ALA A 522 10.96 -2.07 19.61
N GLY A 523 10.31 -1.60 18.53
CA GLY A 523 8.89 -1.83 18.27
C GLY A 523 8.00 -1.52 19.49
N PHE A 524 7.25 -2.54 19.92
CA PHE A 524 6.32 -2.49 21.05
C PHE A 524 7.03 -2.27 22.39
N CYS A 525 8.09 -3.05 22.64
CA CYS A 525 8.87 -2.98 23.87
C CYS A 525 9.57 -1.62 24.05
N GLY A 526 9.83 -0.91 22.95
CA GLY A 526 10.47 0.41 22.96
C GLY A 526 9.77 1.45 23.84
N LYS A 527 8.44 1.35 24.00
CA LYS A 527 7.67 2.26 24.89
C LYS A 527 8.06 2.06 26.34
N VAL A 528 8.10 0.79 26.75
CA VAL A 528 8.49 0.39 28.10
C VAL A 528 9.96 0.75 28.34
N TYR A 529 10.84 0.51 27.38
CA TYR A 529 12.26 0.86 27.48
C TYR A 529 12.49 2.35 27.67
N CYS A 530 11.78 3.21 26.93
CA CYS A 530 11.86 4.66 27.15
C CYS A 530 11.40 5.05 28.57
N GLY A 531 10.31 4.45 29.07
CA GLY A 531 9.82 4.69 30.42
C GLY A 531 10.80 4.24 31.50
N VAL A 532 11.36 3.04 31.38
CA VAL A 532 12.37 2.52 32.32
C VAL A 532 13.60 3.42 32.36
N PHE A 533 14.10 3.86 31.20
CA PHE A 533 15.27 4.73 31.13
C PHE A 533 15.00 6.13 31.72
N LYS A 534 13.80 6.68 31.50
CA LYS A 534 13.35 7.93 32.12
C LYS A 534 13.29 7.81 33.65
N GLN A 535 12.73 6.73 34.17
CA GLN A 535 12.63 6.48 35.63
C GLN A 535 13.99 6.40 36.30
N ALA A 536 15.03 6.01 35.55
CA ALA A 536 16.42 6.00 35.99
C ALA A 536 17.13 7.38 35.89
N GLY A 537 16.41 8.45 35.55
CA GLY A 537 16.96 9.82 35.45
C GLY A 537 17.38 10.24 34.04
N GLY A 538 17.25 9.36 33.04
CA GLY A 538 17.73 9.61 31.68
C GLY A 538 16.75 10.32 30.76
N VAL A 539 17.24 10.69 29.57
CA VAL A 539 16.45 11.25 28.47
C VAL A 539 16.27 10.17 27.40
N ALA A 540 15.04 9.79 27.06
CA ALA A 540 14.75 8.74 26.09
C ALA A 540 13.88 9.23 24.92
N ILE A 541 14.22 8.81 23.69
CA ILE A 541 13.44 9.11 22.48
C ILE A 541 13.18 7.81 21.71
N ASP A 542 11.90 7.52 21.45
CA ASP A 542 11.49 6.49 20.50
C ASP A 542 11.71 6.98 19.06
N VAL A 543 12.81 6.51 18.46
CA VAL A 543 13.17 6.80 17.07
C VAL A 543 12.65 5.73 16.11
N GLY A 544 12.16 4.60 16.62
CA GLY A 544 11.46 3.60 15.83
C GLY A 544 12.24 3.08 14.61
N SER A 545 11.55 2.98 13.47
CA SER A 545 12.13 2.52 12.20
C SER A 545 13.16 3.49 11.61
N ALA A 546 13.45 4.63 12.24
CA ALA A 546 14.54 5.50 11.78
C ALA A 546 15.91 4.78 11.85
N PHE A 547 16.07 3.78 12.73
CA PHE A 547 17.26 2.95 12.72
C PHE A 547 17.34 2.03 11.49
N ASP A 548 16.21 1.65 10.88
CA ASP A 548 16.23 0.89 9.62
C ASP A 548 16.87 1.74 8.52
N GLU A 549 16.49 3.02 8.44
CA GLU A 549 17.04 3.98 7.50
C GLU A 549 18.55 4.19 7.74
N LEU A 550 18.95 4.35 9.00
CA LEU A 550 20.36 4.50 9.36
C LEU A 550 21.19 3.25 9.03
N ALA A 551 20.58 2.08 9.21
CA ALA A 551 21.14 0.79 8.88
C ALA A 551 21.02 0.43 7.38
N GLY A 552 20.61 1.37 6.51
CA GLY A 552 20.56 1.15 5.06
C GLY A 552 19.42 0.25 4.57
N PHE A 553 18.40 -0.01 5.41
CA PHE A 553 17.22 -0.80 5.05
C PHE A 553 16.07 0.07 4.55
N THR A 554 15.36 -0.43 3.52
CA THR A 554 14.19 0.26 2.94
C THR A 554 12.89 -0.26 3.57
N THR A 555 12.29 0.49 4.50
CA THR A 555 11.03 0.08 5.18
C THR A 555 9.87 1.06 4.97
N ARG A 556 10.02 2.11 4.14
CA ARG A 556 8.99 3.15 3.94
C ARG A 556 8.84 3.65 2.50
N ALA A 557 7.62 4.08 2.15
CA ALA A 557 7.19 4.42 0.79
C ALA A 557 7.94 5.61 0.14
N TYR A 558 8.42 6.60 0.90
CA TYR A 558 9.13 7.75 0.31
C TYR A 558 10.52 7.37 -0.25
N MET A 559 11.10 6.26 0.22
CA MET A 559 12.36 5.71 -0.30
C MET A 559 12.18 4.97 -1.64
N SER A 560 10.95 4.95 -2.17
CA SER A 560 10.61 4.37 -3.47
C SER A 560 10.89 5.30 -4.67
N SER A 561 11.44 6.51 -4.48
CA SER A 561 11.92 7.36 -5.59
C SER A 561 13.32 6.97 -6.11
N LEU A 562 13.70 7.43 -7.31
CA LEU A 562 15.07 7.26 -7.84
C LEU A 562 16.10 8.00 -6.97
N ALA A 563 15.81 9.26 -6.62
CA ALA A 563 16.64 10.05 -5.70
C ALA A 563 16.82 9.36 -4.33
N GLY A 564 15.76 8.74 -3.81
CA GLY A 564 15.85 7.94 -2.58
C GLY A 564 16.70 6.68 -2.74
N ALA A 565 16.71 6.06 -3.93
CA ALA A 565 17.56 4.90 -4.20
C ALA A 565 19.05 5.28 -4.31
N GLU A 566 19.38 6.44 -4.89
CA GLU A 566 20.76 6.96 -4.92
C GLU A 566 21.28 7.25 -3.52
N GLN A 567 20.49 7.96 -2.71
CA GLN A 567 20.84 8.27 -1.32
C GLN A 567 21.03 7.00 -0.49
N MET A 568 20.16 6.01 -0.65
CA MET A 568 20.29 4.73 0.06
C MET A 568 21.49 3.92 -0.44
N LEU A 569 21.79 3.96 -1.75
CA LEU A 569 22.97 3.29 -2.29
C LEU A 569 24.27 3.87 -1.74
N GLU A 570 24.37 5.20 -1.64
CA GLU A 570 25.50 5.88 -1.01
C GLU A 570 25.66 5.44 0.45
N ARG A 571 24.56 5.47 1.22
CA ARG A 571 24.54 5.04 2.62
C ARG A 571 24.95 3.58 2.79
N VAL A 572 24.31 2.65 2.08
CA VAL A 572 24.62 1.22 2.16
C VAL A 572 26.06 0.94 1.73
N SER A 573 26.59 1.68 0.75
CA SER A 573 27.98 1.53 0.31
C SER A 573 29.00 2.07 1.30
N SER A 574 28.58 2.96 2.22
CA SER A 574 29.44 3.47 3.30
C SER A 574 29.46 2.57 4.55
N LEU A 575 28.53 1.61 4.66
CA LEU A 575 28.43 0.71 5.81
C LEU A 575 29.47 -0.43 5.72
N PRO A 576 30.05 -0.86 6.85
CA PRO A 576 30.99 -1.98 6.87
C PRO A 576 30.29 -3.27 6.44
N ILE A 577 30.96 -4.05 5.58
CA ILE A 577 30.52 -5.36 5.11
C ILE A 577 31.45 -6.41 5.71
N GLY A 578 30.95 -7.22 6.64
CA GLY A 578 31.63 -8.35 7.26
C GLY A 578 31.01 -9.71 6.87
N ASP A 579 31.47 -10.77 7.54
CA ASP A 579 30.96 -12.15 7.37
C ASP A 579 29.84 -12.46 8.38
N ASP A 580 28.78 -11.65 8.34
CA ASP A 580 27.65 -11.75 9.27
C ASP A 580 26.28 -11.62 8.55
N PRO A 581 25.19 -12.10 9.16
CA PRO A 581 23.85 -12.05 8.55
C PRO A 581 23.33 -10.64 8.25
N TYR A 582 23.80 -9.61 8.96
CA TYR A 582 23.43 -8.22 8.70
C TYR A 582 24.09 -7.72 7.41
N SER A 583 25.36 -8.06 7.18
CA SER A 583 26.08 -7.76 5.93
C SER A 583 25.45 -8.44 4.71
N ALA A 584 25.00 -9.69 4.84
CA ALA A 584 24.23 -10.38 3.79
C ALA A 584 22.96 -9.59 3.42
N ARG A 585 22.25 -9.08 4.42
CA ARG A 585 21.02 -8.30 4.25
C ARG A 585 21.30 -6.93 3.61
N LEU A 586 22.37 -6.23 4.02
CA LEU A 586 22.80 -4.97 3.40
C LEU A 586 23.07 -5.13 1.90
N LEU A 587 23.81 -6.18 1.52
CA LEU A 587 24.12 -6.49 0.13
C LEU A 587 22.88 -6.78 -0.71
N PHE A 588 21.86 -7.42 -0.12
CA PHE A 588 20.57 -7.62 -0.78
C PHE A 588 19.87 -6.28 -1.09
N PHE A 589 19.79 -5.36 -0.12
CA PHE A 589 19.19 -4.04 -0.35
C PHE A 589 20.02 -3.18 -1.29
N LYS A 590 21.36 -3.25 -1.22
CA LYS A 590 22.26 -2.65 -2.19
C LYS A 590 21.89 -3.10 -3.61
N SER A 591 21.68 -4.40 -3.79
CA SER A 591 21.27 -4.98 -5.07
C SER A 591 19.92 -4.45 -5.56
N LEU A 592 18.92 -4.34 -4.70
CA LEU A 592 17.61 -3.76 -5.05
C LEU A 592 17.72 -2.30 -5.50
N HIS A 593 18.54 -1.49 -4.82
CA HIS A 593 18.75 -0.09 -5.19
C HIS A 593 19.52 0.04 -6.51
N LEU A 594 20.57 -0.77 -6.70
CA LEU A 594 21.31 -0.82 -7.96
C LEU A 594 20.42 -1.24 -9.13
N GLU A 595 19.57 -2.26 -8.94
CA GLU A 595 18.61 -2.70 -9.96
C GLU A 595 17.69 -1.56 -10.37
N LYS A 596 17.17 -0.85 -9.37
CA LYS A 596 16.24 0.27 -9.57
C LYS A 596 16.88 1.46 -10.29
N LEU A 597 18.18 1.68 -10.08
CA LEU A 597 18.97 2.67 -10.81
C LEU A 597 19.42 2.16 -12.20
N GLY A 598 19.01 0.95 -12.60
CA GLY A 598 19.41 0.34 -13.88
C GLY A 598 20.84 -0.19 -13.91
N ARG A 599 21.55 -0.20 -12.78
CA ARG A 599 22.95 -0.66 -12.64
C ARG A 599 22.99 -2.18 -12.45
N LEU A 600 22.57 -2.93 -13.48
CA LEU A 600 22.28 -4.36 -13.39
C LEU A 600 23.50 -5.23 -13.04
N ASP A 601 24.69 -4.95 -13.58
CA ASP A 601 25.90 -5.73 -13.28
C ASP A 601 26.31 -5.62 -11.81
N GLU A 602 26.25 -4.41 -11.28
CA GLU A 602 26.55 -4.14 -9.88
C GLU A 602 25.47 -4.72 -8.97
N ALA A 603 24.20 -4.62 -9.38
CA ALA A 603 23.10 -5.26 -8.68
C ALA A 603 23.32 -6.76 -8.58
N LEU A 604 23.71 -7.40 -9.68
CA LEU A 604 23.94 -8.83 -9.72
C LEU A 604 25.12 -9.24 -8.84
N ASN A 605 26.23 -8.49 -8.87
CA ASN A 605 27.37 -8.73 -8.00
C ASN A 605 26.99 -8.57 -6.51
N ALA A 606 26.26 -7.52 -6.14
CA ALA A 606 25.80 -7.31 -4.77
C ALA A 606 24.87 -8.43 -4.30
N SER A 607 23.97 -8.90 -5.18
CA SER A 607 23.06 -10.02 -4.84
C SER A 607 23.81 -11.35 -4.73
N ARG A 608 24.82 -11.62 -5.58
CA ARG A 608 25.68 -12.81 -5.46
C ARG A 608 26.38 -12.83 -4.11
N GLU A 609 26.93 -11.69 -3.72
CA GLU A 609 27.72 -11.53 -2.50
C GLU A 609 26.85 -11.61 -1.23
N SER A 610 25.60 -11.14 -1.34
CA SER A 610 24.55 -11.32 -0.34
C SER A 610 24.26 -12.80 -0.10
N LEU A 611 24.01 -13.58 -1.17
CA LEU A 611 23.67 -14.99 -1.08
C LEU A 611 24.82 -15.82 -0.48
N LYS A 612 26.08 -15.53 -0.84
CA LYS A 612 27.26 -16.21 -0.27
C LYS A 612 27.40 -16.01 1.25
N ARG A 613 27.02 -14.84 1.77
CA ARG A 613 27.12 -14.49 3.20
C ARG A 613 25.90 -14.89 4.01
N SER A 614 24.81 -15.28 3.35
CA SER A 614 23.59 -15.69 4.03
C SER A 614 23.77 -17.12 4.54
N PRO A 615 23.68 -17.40 5.86
CA PRO A 615 23.76 -18.77 6.39
C PRO A 615 22.65 -19.68 5.82
N VAL A 616 21.49 -19.08 5.54
CA VAL A 616 20.38 -19.68 4.77
C VAL A 616 19.89 -18.60 3.80
N PRO A 617 19.98 -18.82 2.48
CA PRO A 617 19.41 -17.90 1.50
C PRO A 617 17.88 -17.77 1.64
N THR A 618 17.36 -16.54 1.60
CA THR A 618 15.90 -16.33 1.58
C THR A 618 15.35 -16.53 0.17
N GLU A 619 14.13 -17.06 0.05
CA GLU A 619 13.42 -17.23 -1.23
C GLU A 619 13.42 -15.92 -2.05
N ARG A 620 13.16 -14.79 -1.38
CA ARG A 620 13.19 -13.45 -1.99
C ARG A 620 14.57 -13.07 -2.51
N GLY A 621 15.63 -13.38 -1.76
CA GLY A 621 17.01 -13.14 -2.18
C GLY A 621 17.39 -13.96 -3.42
N ILE A 622 16.98 -15.22 -3.44
CA ILE A 622 17.17 -16.14 -4.57
C ILE A 622 16.43 -15.62 -5.81
N PHE A 623 15.13 -15.33 -5.68
CA PHE A 623 14.31 -14.83 -6.78
C PHE A 623 14.86 -13.54 -7.38
N HIS A 624 15.28 -12.60 -6.52
CA HIS A 624 15.89 -11.36 -6.95
C HIS A 624 17.18 -11.59 -7.76
N HIS A 625 18.06 -12.46 -7.28
CA HIS A 625 19.29 -12.81 -8.00
C HIS A 625 18.99 -13.43 -9.38
N MET A 626 18.02 -14.35 -9.42
CA MET A 626 17.59 -15.04 -10.63
C MET A 626 16.98 -14.08 -11.65
N SER A 627 16.14 -13.14 -11.19
CA SER A 627 15.59 -12.07 -12.03
C SER A 627 16.70 -11.26 -12.68
N LEU A 628 17.73 -10.88 -11.92
CA LEU A 628 18.89 -10.14 -12.44
C LEU A 628 19.68 -10.95 -13.49
N LEU A 629 19.98 -12.23 -13.23
CA LEU A 629 20.64 -13.11 -14.20
C LEU A 629 19.83 -13.24 -15.49
N THR A 630 18.51 -13.39 -15.37
CA THR A 630 17.58 -13.50 -16.51
C THR A 630 17.59 -12.24 -17.36
N ARG A 631 17.50 -11.07 -16.73
CA ARG A 631 17.51 -9.76 -17.41
C ARG A 631 18.83 -9.49 -18.14
N GLN A 632 19.90 -10.19 -17.77
CA GLN A 632 21.20 -10.13 -18.45
C GLN A 632 21.42 -11.27 -19.47
N GLY A 633 20.43 -12.14 -19.69
CA GLY A 633 20.58 -13.28 -20.60
C GLY A 633 21.47 -14.41 -20.06
N ARG A 634 21.79 -14.42 -18.76
CA ARG A 634 22.68 -15.39 -18.10
C ARG A 634 21.92 -16.58 -17.52
N SER A 635 21.06 -17.19 -18.33
CA SER A 635 20.16 -18.28 -17.93
C SER A 635 20.91 -19.50 -17.39
N GLU A 636 22.07 -19.86 -17.96
CA GLU A 636 22.86 -21.02 -17.50
C GLU A 636 23.39 -20.87 -16.06
N GLU A 637 23.81 -19.65 -15.68
CA GLU A 637 24.23 -19.39 -14.30
C GLU A 637 23.07 -19.46 -13.32
N ALA A 638 21.89 -19.02 -13.78
CA ALA A 638 20.66 -19.08 -13.01
C ALA A 638 20.29 -20.55 -12.72
N ASN A 639 20.42 -21.42 -13.72
CA ASN A 639 20.19 -22.86 -13.61
C ASN A 639 21.16 -23.51 -12.61
N LEU A 640 22.46 -23.24 -12.74
CA LEU A 640 23.49 -23.80 -11.87
C LEU A 640 23.31 -23.39 -10.40
N MET A 641 22.94 -22.13 -10.14
CA MET A 641 22.64 -21.66 -8.79
C MET A 641 21.48 -22.45 -8.17
N LEU A 642 20.42 -22.66 -8.94
CA LEU A 642 19.20 -23.25 -8.42
C LEU A 642 19.37 -24.75 -8.14
N HIS A 643 20.11 -25.48 -8.99
CA HIS A 643 20.52 -26.85 -8.70
C HIS A 643 21.32 -26.97 -7.39
N ARG A 644 22.22 -26.01 -7.10
CA ARG A 644 22.95 -25.98 -5.83
C ARG A 644 22.03 -25.72 -4.64
N ILE A 645 21.08 -24.79 -4.77
CA ILE A 645 20.12 -24.49 -3.70
C ILE A 645 19.26 -25.73 -3.40
N CYS A 646 18.71 -26.39 -4.42
CA CYS A 646 17.92 -27.62 -4.22
C CYS A 646 18.73 -28.76 -3.61
N ALA A 647 20.04 -28.84 -3.90
CA ALA A 647 20.91 -29.87 -3.33
C ALA A 647 21.26 -29.62 -1.85
N HIS A 648 21.36 -28.34 -1.43
CA HIS A 648 21.79 -27.97 -0.08
C HIS A 648 20.65 -27.55 0.87
N HIS A 649 19.47 -27.19 0.34
CA HIS A 649 18.32 -26.70 1.10
C HIS A 649 17.04 -27.45 0.71
N PRO A 650 16.89 -28.72 1.14
CA PRO A 650 15.76 -29.57 0.76
C PRO A 650 14.38 -28.99 1.12
N ASP A 651 14.30 -28.20 2.19
CA ASP A 651 13.06 -27.54 2.63
C ASP A 651 12.59 -26.44 1.66
N LEU A 652 13.50 -25.87 0.87
CA LEU A 652 13.21 -24.83 -0.14
C LEU A 652 13.06 -25.42 -1.56
N SER A 653 13.26 -26.73 -1.72
CA SER A 653 13.39 -27.36 -3.03
C SER A 653 12.13 -27.23 -3.88
N ARG A 654 10.92 -27.32 -3.30
CA ARG A 654 9.69 -27.19 -4.09
C ARG A 654 9.52 -25.80 -4.71
N ASP A 655 9.68 -24.76 -3.90
CA ASP A 655 9.58 -23.37 -4.37
C ASP A 655 10.74 -23.03 -5.32
N ALA A 656 11.94 -23.52 -5.05
CA ALA A 656 13.08 -23.37 -5.95
C ALA A 656 12.80 -23.99 -7.33
N TRP A 657 12.36 -25.26 -7.38
CA TRP A 657 12.03 -25.93 -8.64
C TRP A 657 10.90 -25.23 -9.40
N GLN A 658 9.89 -24.70 -8.68
CA GLN A 658 8.83 -23.90 -9.29
C GLN A 658 9.39 -22.63 -9.94
N LEU A 659 10.26 -21.89 -9.24
CA LEU A 659 10.90 -20.68 -9.78
C LEU A 659 11.79 -20.98 -11.01
N LEU A 660 12.48 -22.12 -11.02
CA LEU A 660 13.24 -22.58 -12.20
C LEU A 660 12.33 -22.92 -13.38
N GLY A 661 11.21 -23.59 -13.11
CA GLY A 661 10.19 -23.87 -14.12
C GLY A 661 9.66 -22.59 -14.76
N GLU A 662 9.34 -21.58 -13.95
CA GLU A 662 8.89 -20.27 -14.44
C GLU A 662 9.96 -19.55 -15.25
N HIS A 663 11.23 -19.61 -14.82
CA HIS A 663 12.36 -19.06 -15.55
C HIS A 663 12.46 -19.64 -16.96
N TYR A 664 12.52 -20.97 -17.08
CA TYR A 664 12.60 -21.63 -18.39
C TYR A 664 11.34 -21.39 -19.24
N PHE A 665 10.16 -21.31 -18.62
CA PHE A 665 8.91 -21.05 -19.32
C PHE A 665 8.92 -19.69 -20.02
N LEU A 666 9.40 -18.66 -19.32
CA LEU A 666 9.53 -17.29 -19.82
C LEU A 666 10.67 -17.15 -20.84
N ALA A 667 11.77 -17.88 -20.66
CA ALA A 667 12.89 -17.94 -21.61
C ALA A 667 12.56 -18.72 -22.90
N GLY A 668 11.36 -19.29 -23.01
CA GLY A 668 10.95 -20.09 -24.17
C GLY A 668 11.50 -21.51 -24.17
N ASN A 669 12.21 -21.93 -23.12
CA ASN A 669 12.87 -23.22 -23.02
C ASN A 669 11.93 -24.29 -22.44
N GLN A 670 10.95 -24.70 -23.25
CA GLN A 670 9.77 -25.42 -22.76
C GLN A 670 10.06 -26.81 -22.18
N ARG A 671 11.06 -27.53 -22.72
CA ARG A 671 11.46 -28.85 -22.21
C ARG A 671 12.07 -28.76 -20.82
N GLN A 672 13.03 -27.86 -20.62
CA GLN A 672 13.66 -27.63 -19.33
C GLN A 672 12.65 -27.06 -18.31
N SER A 673 11.70 -26.24 -18.76
CA SER A 673 10.59 -25.77 -17.94
C SER A 673 9.73 -26.92 -17.43
N ALA A 674 9.38 -27.86 -18.31
CA ALA A 674 8.63 -29.05 -17.95
C ALA A 674 9.38 -29.91 -16.92
N VAL A 675 10.67 -30.16 -17.14
CA VAL A 675 11.52 -30.92 -16.17
C VAL A 675 11.54 -30.24 -14.80
N ALA A 676 11.71 -28.91 -14.72
CA ALA A 676 11.74 -28.21 -13.45
C ALA A 676 10.38 -28.24 -12.73
N PHE A 677 9.27 -28.04 -13.46
CA PHE A 677 7.94 -28.17 -12.87
C PHE A 677 7.59 -29.61 -12.47
N GLU A 678 8.12 -30.61 -13.16
CA GLU A 678 8.01 -32.02 -12.76
C GLU A 678 8.65 -32.25 -11.40
N GLN A 679 9.87 -31.75 -11.19
CA GLN A 679 10.56 -31.88 -9.90
C GLN A 679 9.81 -31.14 -8.78
N ALA A 680 9.29 -29.94 -9.05
CA ALA A 680 8.46 -29.20 -8.10
C ALA A 680 7.18 -29.98 -7.75
N TYR A 681 6.54 -30.57 -8.76
CA TYR A 681 5.30 -31.33 -8.59
C TYR A 681 5.52 -32.66 -7.88
N ALA A 682 6.67 -33.32 -8.09
CA ALA A 682 7.03 -34.54 -7.39
C ALA A 682 7.17 -34.33 -5.88
N LEU A 683 7.63 -33.14 -5.46
CA LEU A 683 7.76 -32.77 -4.06
C LEU A 683 6.42 -32.41 -3.39
N ASP A 684 5.47 -31.87 -4.16
CA ASP A 684 4.11 -31.61 -3.70
C ASP A 684 3.08 -31.87 -4.81
N ARG A 685 2.56 -33.11 -4.81
CA ARG A 685 1.58 -33.55 -5.81
C ARG A 685 0.19 -32.92 -5.63
N THR A 686 -0.03 -32.20 -4.53
CA THR A 686 -1.31 -31.53 -4.27
C THR A 686 -1.34 -30.11 -4.85
N SER A 687 -0.19 -29.58 -5.29
CA SER A 687 -0.10 -28.23 -5.85
C SER A 687 -0.64 -28.16 -7.27
N LEU A 688 -1.89 -27.71 -7.40
CA LEU A 688 -2.56 -27.49 -8.69
C LEU A 688 -1.91 -26.36 -9.50
N LEU A 689 -1.29 -25.37 -8.84
CA LEU A 689 -0.54 -24.31 -9.50
C LEU A 689 0.66 -24.89 -10.26
N VAL A 690 1.47 -25.69 -9.57
CA VAL A 690 2.65 -26.34 -10.17
C VAL A 690 2.22 -27.32 -11.26
N LEU A 691 1.17 -28.12 -11.03
CA LEU A 691 0.64 -29.03 -12.05
C LEU A 691 0.14 -28.30 -13.30
N LYS A 692 -0.59 -27.18 -13.14
CA LYS A 692 -1.06 -26.36 -14.27
C LYS A 692 0.11 -25.79 -15.07
N ARG A 693 1.14 -25.30 -14.39
CA ARG A 693 2.37 -24.82 -15.02
C ARG A 693 3.15 -25.95 -15.71
N TYR A 694 3.21 -27.12 -15.09
CA TYR A 694 3.85 -28.31 -15.65
C TYR A 694 3.18 -28.74 -16.97
N VAL A 695 1.85 -28.90 -16.95
CA VAL A 695 1.09 -29.28 -18.16
C VAL A 695 1.19 -28.20 -19.24
N ALA A 696 1.18 -26.91 -18.88
CA ALA A 696 1.39 -25.82 -19.85
C ALA A 696 2.78 -25.88 -20.50
N ALA A 697 3.83 -26.18 -19.73
CA ALA A 697 5.19 -26.35 -20.25
C ALA A 697 5.29 -27.56 -21.18
N LEU A 698 4.72 -28.72 -20.79
CA LEU A 698 4.68 -29.93 -21.62
C LEU A 698 3.94 -29.72 -22.95
N LEU A 699 2.80 -29.01 -22.91
CA LEU A 699 2.03 -28.68 -24.11
C LEU A 699 2.82 -27.81 -25.08
N ARG A 700 3.55 -26.80 -24.57
CA ARG A 700 4.42 -25.95 -25.39
C ARG A 700 5.67 -26.67 -25.87
N ALA A 701 6.14 -27.68 -25.12
CA ALA A 701 7.25 -28.54 -25.52
C ALA A 701 6.84 -29.62 -26.54
N GLY A 702 5.53 -29.81 -26.78
CA GLY A 702 5.01 -30.86 -27.67
C GLY A 702 5.00 -32.26 -27.05
N GLU A 703 5.22 -32.39 -25.74
CA GLU A 703 5.34 -33.67 -25.02
C GLU A 703 3.98 -34.32 -24.73
N ARG A 704 3.22 -34.61 -25.79
CA ARG A 704 1.80 -35.04 -25.69
C ARG A 704 1.59 -36.38 -24.98
N LYS A 705 2.57 -37.28 -25.03
CA LYS A 705 2.50 -38.57 -24.31
C LYS A 705 2.46 -38.36 -22.80
N GLU A 706 3.30 -37.46 -22.30
CA GLU A 706 3.38 -37.14 -20.88
C GLU A 706 2.16 -36.36 -20.41
N VAL A 707 1.65 -35.45 -21.24
CA VAL A 707 0.36 -34.78 -21.00
C VAL A 707 -0.79 -35.80 -20.89
N SER A 708 -0.81 -36.83 -21.73
CA SER A 708 -1.82 -37.90 -21.67
C SER A 708 -1.69 -38.75 -20.40
N ARG A 709 -0.47 -39.05 -19.96
CA ARG A 709 -0.20 -39.73 -18.68
C ARG A 709 -0.73 -38.90 -17.51
N LEU A 710 -0.38 -37.62 -17.46
CA LEU A 710 -0.85 -36.68 -16.44
C LEU A 710 -2.37 -36.51 -16.49
N LYS A 711 -3.00 -36.52 -17.67
CA LYS A 711 -4.46 -36.51 -17.79
C LYS A 711 -5.11 -37.60 -16.95
N GLY A 712 -4.55 -38.81 -16.96
CA GLY A 712 -5.03 -39.93 -16.13
C GLY A 712 -4.89 -39.68 -14.62
N GLU A 713 -3.89 -38.91 -14.19
CA GLU A 713 -3.75 -38.48 -12.79
C GLU A 713 -4.70 -37.33 -12.45
N VAL A 714 -4.78 -36.34 -13.33
CA VAL A 714 -5.64 -35.15 -13.22
C VAL A 714 -7.12 -35.55 -13.14
N VAL A 715 -7.55 -36.56 -13.91
CA VAL A 715 -8.93 -37.12 -13.84
C VAL A 715 -9.23 -37.71 -12.46
N LYS A 716 -8.23 -38.29 -11.78
CA LYS A 716 -8.40 -38.85 -10.43
C LYS A 716 -8.44 -37.77 -9.34
N MET A 717 -8.10 -36.52 -9.66
CA MET A 717 -8.12 -35.38 -8.72
C MET A 717 -9.49 -34.68 -8.63
N ALA A 718 -10.53 -35.25 -9.24
CA ALA A 718 -11.90 -34.73 -9.26
C ALA A 718 -12.00 -33.27 -9.76
N ASP A 719 -13.05 -32.55 -9.37
CA ASP A 719 -13.43 -31.24 -9.94
C ASP A 719 -12.39 -30.12 -9.78
N LEU A 720 -11.42 -30.30 -8.87
CA LEU A 720 -10.37 -29.32 -8.57
C LEU A 720 -9.40 -29.08 -9.74
N ALA A 721 -9.32 -30.00 -10.72
CA ALA A 721 -8.36 -29.91 -11.84
C ALA A 721 -9.02 -29.72 -13.22
N ASN A 722 -10.30 -29.33 -13.26
CA ASN A 722 -11.09 -29.14 -14.48
C ASN A 722 -10.46 -28.15 -15.48
N ASP A 723 -9.83 -27.08 -14.98
CA ASP A 723 -9.06 -26.12 -15.77
C ASP A 723 -7.90 -26.76 -16.56
N ILE A 724 -7.23 -27.73 -15.94
CA ILE A 724 -6.09 -28.46 -16.49
C ILE A 724 -6.61 -29.48 -17.52
N LEU A 725 -7.70 -30.18 -17.22
CA LEU A 725 -8.38 -31.06 -18.20
C LEU A 725 -8.86 -30.29 -19.43
N ALA A 726 -9.45 -29.10 -19.25
CA ALA A 726 -9.86 -28.24 -20.35
C ALA A 726 -8.67 -27.73 -21.18
N MET A 727 -7.53 -27.47 -20.53
CA MET A 727 -6.29 -27.12 -21.21
C MET A 727 -5.76 -28.30 -22.06
N ILE A 728 -5.80 -29.52 -21.53
CA ILE A 728 -5.40 -30.75 -22.25
C ILE A 728 -6.35 -31.02 -23.42
N SER A 729 -7.67 -31.00 -23.19
CA SER A 729 -8.69 -31.26 -24.22
C SER A 729 -8.65 -30.26 -25.37
N ARG A 730 -8.38 -28.97 -25.11
CA ARG A 730 -8.19 -27.96 -26.17
C ARG A 730 -6.97 -28.26 -27.04
N ALA A 731 -5.89 -28.77 -26.43
CA ALA A 731 -4.70 -29.15 -27.17
C ALA A 731 -4.86 -30.45 -27.96
N GLU A 732 -5.81 -31.32 -27.57
CA GLU A 732 -6.17 -32.55 -28.29
C GLU A 732 -7.20 -32.30 -29.41
N GLY A 733 -8.04 -31.26 -29.31
CA GLY A 733 -9.14 -30.96 -30.24
C GLY A 733 -8.89 -29.90 -31.32
N GLY A 734 -7.69 -29.30 -31.39
CA GLY A 734 -7.32 -28.40 -32.50
C GLY A 734 -6.96 -29.16 -33.78
N PRO A 735 -7.14 -28.57 -34.99
CA PRO A 735 -6.70 -29.23 -36.22
C PRO A 735 -5.21 -29.57 -36.11
N ARG A 736 -4.81 -30.72 -36.68
CA ARG A 736 -3.41 -31.07 -36.88
C ARG A 736 -2.76 -30.00 -37.76
N GLU A 737 -2.18 -28.98 -37.15
CA GLU A 737 -1.17 -28.18 -37.84
C GLU A 737 -0.02 -29.12 -38.16
N THR A 738 0.02 -29.51 -39.42
CA THR A 738 1.22 -30.02 -40.06
C THR A 738 2.38 -29.10 -39.70
N SER A 739 3.43 -29.70 -39.16
CA SER A 739 4.75 -29.10 -39.09
C SER A 739 5.11 -28.51 -40.45
N ASP A 740 5.08 -27.17 -40.56
CA ASP A 740 5.93 -26.36 -41.44
C ASP A 740 5.44 -24.90 -41.38
N ALA A 741 5.68 -24.25 -40.25
CA ALA A 741 5.75 -22.80 -40.20
C ALA A 741 7.01 -22.45 -39.39
N ALA A 742 8.05 -22.08 -40.13
CA ALA A 742 9.37 -21.74 -39.60
C ALA A 742 9.26 -20.77 -38.41
N ALA A 743 9.98 -21.09 -37.34
CA ALA A 743 10.21 -20.19 -36.22
C ALA A 743 10.72 -18.83 -36.73
N PRO A 744 10.32 -17.69 -36.13
CA PRO A 744 10.97 -16.43 -36.41
C PRO A 744 12.40 -16.54 -35.89
N THR A 745 13.36 -16.72 -36.80
CA THR A 745 14.78 -16.61 -36.52
C THR A 745 15.04 -15.26 -35.87
N LEU A 746 15.47 -15.29 -34.60
CA LEU A 746 16.16 -14.19 -33.94
C LEU A 746 17.31 -13.77 -34.87
N ARG A 747 17.23 -12.56 -35.44
CA ARG A 747 18.36 -11.97 -36.16
C ARG A 747 19.48 -11.74 -35.15
N GLU A 748 20.58 -12.46 -35.32
CA GLU A 748 21.85 -12.12 -34.69
C GLU A 748 22.27 -10.70 -35.08
N PRO A 749 22.89 -9.92 -34.17
CA PRO A 749 23.53 -8.67 -34.52
C PRO A 749 24.79 -8.97 -35.33
N VAL A 750 24.77 -8.64 -36.62
CA VAL A 750 25.98 -8.65 -37.46
C VAL A 750 26.96 -7.63 -36.89
N ALA A 751 28.07 -8.14 -36.35
CA ALA A 751 29.27 -7.37 -36.13
C ALA A 751 29.79 -6.84 -37.47
N LYS A 752 29.73 -5.52 -37.68
CA LYS A 752 30.56 -4.85 -38.67
C LYS A 752 31.84 -4.40 -38.00
N LYS A 753 32.91 -5.17 -38.20
CA LYS A 753 34.29 -4.67 -38.23
C LYS A 753 34.69 -4.55 -39.70
N ALA A 754 34.82 -3.31 -40.15
CA ALA A 754 35.86 -2.81 -41.03
C ALA A 754 35.96 -1.31 -40.73
#